data_AF-A0A9D7CZP3-F1
#
_entry.id   AF-A0A9D7CZP3-F1
#
_cell.length_a   1.000
_cell.length_b   1.000
_cell.length_c   1.000
_cell.angle_alpha   90.00
_cell.angle_beta   90.00
_cell.angle_gamma   90.00
#
_symmetry.space_group_name_H-M   'P 1'
#
loop_
_entity.id
_entity.type
_entity.pdbx_description
1 polymer ?
#
loop_
_entity_poly.entity_id
_entity_poly.type
_entity_poly.pdbx_seq_one_letter_code
_entity_poly.pdbx_strand_id
1 'polypeptide(L)'
;MRASSASLLPLSLLVALSFAGHARAASIVVTNTNDAGPGSLRQAVLDAATGDTITFSATLAGQTITLTTADTATQFVNQTDGVAAPFGPTGIVVDGKTLVMDGKGAPGLVISGGNTQRLFAVTGQGGSGINRPATAGDLTVRNLTLAAGLAKGGDGALGGRDGGGGGGGGGGAGAGGVLFVDVGATATFDRLFVRDSVAQGGYGGGGPNGGGGGGGGGGGGMGGAGSIAGVTSGTGGGPNGGGGDGAFGGGGQGGAGVAGVGPAAGGGNGGFGGGGGGGGNQGSVGKSGGSGGIGGGGGGGAGGSTWGSGAASSLGGGNGGSGSATSIGYGGGGAGMGGCVFALGTFNAVGSTFARCAAQGGGSPGTGGDGFGGAVAVLGALVSANSTFSACYAKGGPGHGGFDALADGVSSGGAVASYLGSPGNGVVSVVFSTFSECRAGHGSAIFASGSQASVNDSIAYIEPSDPNGDVASYSNLSGANNIIGSLANGGAFTPPKFFVSADPMLAPLADNGGPTPTCAIPSNSPAHGAGDSATAYAALPTGVGGLDQRGVTRVPTSVDIGAFQIPALLLVSPNPASVAPLGTKAFTAAGGVPGYTFVLKTNGSSGSVNASTGAYQAGATGNVVDVVQVTDGVGATATATVNVGADDGGIPEGGADSGAVDGAVDADLADGDVDAGTIAVDDATAPAGDVDAGSVDDAGAPPPSTGPGLVNKAAEGAGEKRAACSVHTVGARGGDGSGGLLFSALLLLGGRLLPRPRRQRHDRGLQRQG
;
A
#
# COMPACT_ATOMS: atom_id res chain seq x y z
N MET A 1 -63.22 18.53 38.57
CA MET A 1 -63.25 19.57 37.52
C MET A 1 -62.87 20.92 38.13
N ARG A 2 -61.74 21.51 37.71
CA ARG A 2 -61.38 22.96 37.63
C ARG A 2 -59.85 23.03 37.40
N ALA A 3 -59.36 24.17 36.92
CA ALA A 3 -58.02 24.29 36.33
C ALA A 3 -57.24 25.51 36.87
N SER A 4 -55.98 25.65 36.42
CA SER A 4 -55.04 26.73 36.74
C SER A 4 -54.45 26.66 38.17
N SER A 5 -53.20 27.05 38.42
CA SER A 5 -52.40 28.05 37.69
C SER A 5 -50.88 27.76 37.72
N ALA A 6 -50.16 28.33 36.74
CA ALA A 6 -48.71 28.21 36.63
C ALA A 6 -47.99 29.33 37.40
N SER A 7 -46.77 29.03 37.90
CA SER A 7 -45.88 30.02 38.52
C SER A 7 -44.67 30.28 37.61
N LEU A 8 -44.41 31.55 37.33
CA LEU A 8 -43.25 32.01 36.55
C LEU A 8 -42.11 32.40 37.49
N LEU A 9 -40.93 31.79 37.31
CA LEU A 9 -39.66 32.27 37.85
C LEU A 9 -38.82 32.85 36.70
N PRO A 10 -38.10 33.97 36.90
CA PRO A 10 -37.70 34.83 35.79
C PRO A 10 -36.45 34.36 35.03
N LEU A 11 -36.57 34.30 33.70
CA LEU A 11 -35.54 33.96 32.71
C LEU A 11 -34.43 35.03 32.62
N SER A 12 -33.68 35.23 33.71
CA SER A 12 -32.80 36.40 33.90
C SER A 12 -31.39 36.07 34.45
N LEU A 13 -31.08 34.80 34.70
CA LEU A 13 -29.77 34.35 35.18
C LEU A 13 -29.20 33.18 34.33
N LEU A 14 -29.47 33.18 33.02
CA LEU A 14 -29.00 32.14 32.09
C LEU A 14 -28.48 32.69 30.74
N VAL A 15 -27.93 33.91 30.73
CA VAL A 15 -27.33 34.54 29.53
C VAL A 15 -25.96 35.13 29.88
N ALA A 16 -25.09 34.31 30.50
CA ALA A 16 -23.75 34.73 30.93
C ALA A 16 -22.66 33.65 30.85
N LEU A 17 -22.98 32.39 30.55
CA LEU A 17 -22.03 31.27 30.65
C LEU A 17 -22.09 30.27 29.46
N SER A 18 -22.39 30.75 28.26
CA SER A 18 -22.47 29.93 27.04
C SER A 18 -21.78 30.54 25.80
N PHE A 19 -20.94 31.57 25.97
CA PHE A 19 -19.85 31.87 25.02
C PHE A 19 -18.63 31.00 25.32
N ALA A 20 -18.83 29.68 25.33
CA ALA A 20 -17.75 28.75 25.00
C ALA A 20 -17.44 28.98 23.51
N GLY A 21 -16.48 29.88 23.26
CA GLY A 21 -16.02 30.16 21.90
C GLY A 21 -15.61 28.84 21.25
N HIS A 22 -16.18 28.52 20.09
CA HIS A 22 -15.74 27.36 19.33
C HIS A 22 -14.27 27.61 18.98
N ALA A 23 -13.36 26.86 19.63
CA ALA A 23 -11.94 26.98 19.39
C ALA A 23 -11.70 26.70 17.90
N ARG A 24 -11.38 27.75 17.14
CA ARG A 24 -11.10 27.61 15.72
C ARG A 24 -9.77 26.88 15.64
N ALA A 25 -9.76 25.74 14.94
CA ALA A 25 -8.56 24.98 14.60
C ALA A 25 -7.42 25.94 14.25
N ALA A 26 -6.37 25.93 15.07
CA ALA A 26 -5.21 26.79 14.86
C ALA A 26 -4.42 26.28 13.65
N SER A 27 -3.71 27.19 12.99
CA SER A 27 -2.65 26.80 12.06
C SER A 27 -1.29 27.12 12.67
N ILE A 28 -0.48 26.08 12.84
CA ILE A 28 0.85 26.16 13.47
C ILE A 28 1.89 25.95 12.37
N VAL A 29 2.81 26.90 12.23
CA VAL A 29 3.75 26.95 11.10
C VAL A 29 5.12 26.42 11.52
N VAL A 30 5.55 25.32 10.91
CA VAL A 30 6.93 24.84 10.97
C VAL A 30 7.82 25.76 10.13
N THR A 31 8.89 26.25 10.71
CA THR A 31 9.73 27.33 10.14
C THR A 31 11.21 26.95 9.99
N ASN A 32 11.65 25.83 10.58
CA ASN A 32 13.01 25.32 10.44
C ASN A 32 13.03 23.78 10.36
N THR A 33 14.19 23.22 10.00
CA THR A 33 14.42 21.78 9.83
C THR A 33 14.95 21.09 11.09
N ASN A 34 14.95 21.77 12.25
CA ASN A 34 15.50 21.21 13.48
C ASN A 34 14.61 20.06 13.98
N ASP A 35 15.24 19.04 14.59
CA ASP A 35 14.54 17.91 15.20
C ASP A 35 13.68 18.31 16.43
N ALA A 36 14.04 19.39 17.12
CA ALA A 36 13.34 19.87 18.32
C ALA A 36 13.50 21.39 18.51
N GLY A 37 12.70 21.95 19.43
CA GLY A 37 12.73 23.36 19.83
C GLY A 37 11.85 24.28 18.96
N PRO A 38 11.80 25.59 19.26
CA PRO A 38 10.89 26.53 18.60
C PRO A 38 10.95 26.49 17.07
N GLY A 39 9.79 26.38 16.43
CA GLY A 39 9.65 26.33 14.97
C GLY A 39 9.96 24.97 14.33
N SER A 40 10.35 23.95 15.10
CA SER A 40 10.47 22.56 14.61
C SER A 40 9.10 21.91 14.41
N LEU A 41 9.05 20.83 13.61
CA LEU A 41 7.87 19.96 13.48
C LEU A 41 7.49 19.33 14.83
N ARG A 42 8.47 18.88 15.62
CA ARG A 42 8.23 18.27 16.94
C ARG A 42 7.53 19.25 17.88
N GLN A 43 8.01 20.50 17.94
CA GLN A 43 7.36 21.53 18.77
C GLN A 43 5.95 21.83 18.27
N ALA A 44 5.73 21.93 16.97
CA ALA A 44 4.39 22.16 16.41
C ALA A 44 3.38 21.05 16.78
N VAL A 45 3.82 19.79 16.89
CA VAL A 45 2.95 18.67 17.32
C VAL A 45 2.70 18.68 18.83
N LEU A 46 3.64 19.14 19.63
CA LEU A 46 3.44 19.34 21.07
C LEU A 46 2.43 20.47 21.32
N ASP A 47 2.61 21.62 20.65
CA ASP A 47 1.80 22.82 20.78
C ASP A 47 0.35 22.66 20.24
N ALA A 48 0.14 21.77 19.27
CA ALA A 48 -1.18 21.54 18.64
C ALA A 48 -2.24 20.97 19.58
N ALA A 49 -3.46 21.48 19.49
CA ALA A 49 -4.67 20.91 20.06
C ALA A 49 -5.39 19.96 19.07
N THR A 50 -6.36 19.20 19.56
CA THR A 50 -7.24 18.36 18.74
C THR A 50 -8.06 19.22 17.77
N GLY A 51 -7.85 18.99 16.47
CA GLY A 51 -8.48 19.70 15.35
C GLY A 51 -7.53 20.65 14.60
N ASP A 52 -6.34 20.92 15.11
CA ASP A 52 -5.40 21.88 14.52
C ASP A 52 -4.75 21.38 13.21
N THR A 53 -4.20 22.33 12.44
CA THR A 53 -3.51 22.07 11.17
C THR A 53 -2.07 22.60 11.20
N ILE A 54 -1.11 21.70 11.26
CA ILE A 54 0.31 22.02 11.07
C ILE A 54 0.56 22.29 9.59
N THR A 55 1.19 23.42 9.30
CA THR A 55 1.62 23.83 7.96
C THR A 55 3.12 24.13 7.96
N PHE A 56 3.72 24.26 6.77
CA PHE A 56 5.16 24.43 6.61
C PHE A 56 5.46 25.72 5.84
N SER A 57 6.42 26.50 6.33
CA SER A 57 6.91 27.72 5.69
C SER A 57 7.48 27.41 4.30
N ALA A 58 7.22 28.28 3.32
CA ALA A 58 7.78 28.15 1.96
C ALA A 58 9.32 28.13 1.90
N THR A 59 9.99 28.62 2.96
CA THR A 59 11.45 28.47 3.14
C THR A 59 11.92 27.03 3.31
N LEU A 60 11.00 26.08 3.52
CA LEU A 60 11.25 24.64 3.65
C LEU A 60 11.00 23.88 2.33
N ALA A 61 10.62 24.55 1.24
CA ALA A 61 10.43 23.89 -0.06
C ALA A 61 11.73 23.17 -0.50
N GLY A 62 11.60 21.90 -0.90
CA GLY A 62 12.72 21.03 -1.26
C GLY A 62 13.70 20.64 -0.12
N GLN A 63 13.45 21.07 1.12
CA GLN A 63 14.31 20.74 2.27
C GLN A 63 13.97 19.35 2.85
N THR A 64 14.81 18.88 3.79
CA THR A 64 14.55 17.67 4.59
C THR A 64 14.50 18.02 6.08
N ILE A 65 13.45 17.58 6.78
CA ILE A 65 13.38 17.51 8.25
C ILE A 65 13.73 16.08 8.65
N THR A 66 14.90 15.88 9.27
CA THR A 66 15.30 14.57 9.80
C THR A 66 14.96 14.49 11.28
N LEU A 67 14.07 13.57 11.64
CA LEU A 67 13.73 13.25 13.03
C LEU A 67 14.86 12.38 13.60
N THR A 68 15.69 12.93 14.48
CA THR A 68 16.90 12.25 15.02
C THR A 68 16.74 11.70 16.44
N THR A 69 15.79 12.23 17.22
CA THR A 69 15.46 11.76 18.56
C THR A 69 14.12 11.04 18.58
N ALA A 70 14.02 10.01 19.41
CA ALA A 70 12.76 9.31 19.67
C ALA A 70 11.88 10.11 20.64
N ASP A 71 10.58 10.02 20.47
CA ASP A 71 9.59 10.66 21.32
C ASP A 71 9.55 10.00 22.71
N THR A 72 10.05 10.72 23.71
CA THR A 72 9.99 10.31 25.12
C THR A 72 8.82 10.95 25.87
N ALA A 73 7.96 11.75 25.21
CA ALA A 73 6.88 12.49 25.87
C ALA A 73 5.63 11.62 26.05
N THR A 74 5.37 10.67 25.14
CA THR A 74 4.29 9.68 25.30
C THR A 74 4.70 8.54 26.25
N GLN A 75 4.80 8.92 27.52
CA GLN A 75 4.97 8.00 28.66
C GLN A 75 3.71 7.18 28.84
N PHE A 76 3.60 6.09 28.09
CA PHE A 76 2.52 5.11 28.19
C PHE A 76 2.69 4.23 29.43
N VAL A 77 2.50 4.85 30.59
CA VAL A 77 2.67 4.25 31.92
C VAL A 77 1.75 3.04 32.07
N ASN A 78 2.27 1.84 31.80
CA ASN A 78 1.73 0.62 32.38
C ASN A 78 1.84 0.75 33.91
N GLN A 79 0.75 0.46 34.62
CA GLN A 79 0.58 0.81 36.04
C GLN A 79 1.48 0.00 37.00
N THR A 80 2.37 -0.85 36.47
CA THR A 80 3.18 -1.81 37.22
C THR A 80 4.70 -1.53 37.16
N ASP A 81 5.18 -0.88 36.11
CA ASP A 81 6.60 -0.81 35.74
C ASP A 81 7.08 0.58 35.22
N GLY A 82 6.20 1.36 34.60
CA GLY A 82 6.40 2.80 34.32
C GLY A 82 7.32 3.15 33.15
N VAL A 83 7.23 2.45 32.02
CA VAL A 83 8.15 2.60 30.87
C VAL A 83 7.52 3.34 29.67
N ALA A 84 8.37 3.93 28.81
CA ALA A 84 8.01 4.74 27.64
C ALA A 84 7.98 3.93 26.31
N ALA A 85 7.41 4.55 25.26
CA ALA A 85 7.54 4.12 23.84
C ALA A 85 7.13 2.66 23.51
N PRO A 86 5.85 2.26 23.71
CA PRO A 86 5.32 0.91 23.45
C PRO A 86 5.46 0.41 22.00
N PHE A 87 5.79 1.30 21.04
CA PHE A 87 5.96 0.98 19.62
C PHE A 87 7.43 0.84 19.20
N GLY A 88 8.38 1.07 20.12
CA GLY A 88 9.80 1.22 19.78
C GLY A 88 10.18 2.60 19.21
N PRO A 89 11.44 2.79 18.75
CA PRO A 89 11.97 4.08 18.31
C PRO A 89 11.07 4.76 17.27
N THR A 90 10.50 5.91 17.65
CA THR A 90 9.53 6.68 16.86
C THR A 90 9.81 8.15 17.04
N GLY A 91 9.95 8.91 15.96
CA GLY A 91 10.29 10.32 15.99
C GLY A 91 9.21 11.17 16.67
N ILE A 92 7.94 10.99 16.32
CA ILE A 92 6.80 11.74 16.84
C ILE A 92 5.61 10.81 17.11
N VAL A 93 4.94 10.94 18.26
CA VAL A 93 3.70 10.19 18.56
C VAL A 93 2.51 11.14 18.67
N VAL A 94 1.49 10.90 17.85
CA VAL A 94 0.22 11.64 17.86
C VAL A 94 -0.74 10.94 18.80
N ASP A 95 -0.67 11.33 20.08
CA ASP A 95 -1.43 10.71 21.16
C ASP A 95 -2.79 11.39 21.38
N GLY A 96 -3.89 10.70 21.04
CA GLY A 96 -5.26 11.15 21.30
C GLY A 96 -5.71 12.46 20.63
N LYS A 97 -4.95 12.96 19.65
CA LYS A 97 -5.26 14.18 18.87
C LYS A 97 -5.80 13.84 17.48
N THR A 98 -6.86 14.52 17.05
CA THR A 98 -7.13 14.74 15.62
C THR A 98 -6.16 15.82 15.12
N LEU A 99 -5.39 15.55 14.07
CA LEU A 99 -4.34 16.44 13.59
C LEU A 99 -4.17 16.37 12.07
N VAL A 100 -4.04 17.53 11.44
CA VAL A 100 -3.68 17.64 10.01
C VAL A 100 -2.23 18.14 9.88
N MET A 101 -1.43 17.50 9.04
CA MET A 101 -0.12 18.00 8.58
C MET A 101 -0.20 18.26 7.06
N ASP A 102 -0.03 19.52 6.64
CA ASP A 102 -0.19 19.91 5.24
C ASP A 102 1.05 20.62 4.67
N GLY A 103 1.81 19.88 3.85
CA GLY A 103 3.01 20.35 3.17
C GLY A 103 2.78 21.30 1.99
N LYS A 104 1.53 21.66 1.64
CA LYS A 104 1.24 22.53 0.47
C LYS A 104 2.00 23.86 0.49
N GLY A 105 2.31 24.38 1.67
CA GLY A 105 3.13 25.59 1.84
C GLY A 105 4.61 25.43 1.47
N ALA A 106 5.13 24.20 1.47
CA ALA A 106 6.54 23.87 1.22
C ALA A 106 6.68 22.70 0.20
N PRO A 107 6.45 22.95 -1.11
CA PRO A 107 6.51 21.90 -2.13
C PRO A 107 7.85 21.12 -2.12
N GLY A 108 7.78 19.81 -2.27
CA GLY A 108 8.95 18.93 -2.27
C GLY A 108 9.63 18.70 -0.90
N LEU A 109 9.05 19.21 0.20
CA LEU A 109 9.55 18.97 1.55
C LEU A 109 9.52 17.47 1.91
N VAL A 110 10.64 16.98 2.43
CA VAL A 110 10.81 15.62 2.95
C VAL A 110 10.79 15.64 4.47
N ILE A 111 10.02 14.75 5.09
CA ILE A 111 10.19 14.36 6.50
C ILE A 111 10.85 12.98 6.50
N SER A 112 11.85 12.76 7.36
CA SER A 112 12.65 11.54 7.34
C SER A 112 13.01 11.00 8.72
N GLY A 113 13.06 9.66 8.83
CA GLY A 113 13.54 8.94 10.01
C GLY A 113 15.04 8.59 9.96
N GLY A 114 15.79 9.11 8.99
CA GLY A 114 17.26 8.99 8.89
C GLY A 114 17.82 7.56 8.73
N ASN A 115 16.97 6.57 8.41
CA ASN A 115 17.24 5.14 8.54
C ASN A 115 17.57 4.69 9.98
N THR A 116 17.13 5.43 11.01
CA THR A 116 17.39 5.11 12.43
C THR A 116 16.13 4.83 13.25
N GLN A 117 14.99 5.41 12.88
CA GLN A 117 13.72 5.25 13.62
C GLN A 117 12.48 5.41 12.72
N ARG A 118 11.32 5.03 13.25
CA ARG A 118 10.00 5.31 12.67
C ARG A 118 9.73 6.81 12.67
N LEU A 119 8.95 7.33 11.71
CA LEU A 119 8.58 8.75 11.72
C LEU A 119 7.44 9.01 12.73
N PHE A 120 6.34 8.26 12.61
CA PHE A 120 5.09 8.53 13.31
C PHE A 120 4.49 7.28 14.00
N ALA A 121 3.82 7.48 15.13
CA ALA A 121 2.80 6.55 15.62
C ALA A 121 1.53 7.32 15.99
N VAL A 122 0.37 6.68 15.82
CA VAL A 122 -0.96 7.26 16.15
C VAL A 122 -1.67 6.30 17.10
N THR A 123 -2.18 6.82 18.20
CA THR A 123 -2.64 6.04 19.36
C THR A 123 -4.17 5.93 19.38
N GLY A 124 -4.71 4.82 19.87
CA GLY A 124 -6.13 4.52 19.74
C GLY A 124 -6.92 4.51 21.05
N GLN A 125 -8.15 4.00 20.99
CA GLN A 125 -8.98 3.75 22.18
C GLN A 125 -8.88 2.30 22.64
N GLY A 126 -8.69 2.12 23.95
CA GLY A 126 -8.71 0.86 24.72
C GLY A 126 -8.59 -0.47 23.96
N GLY A 127 -7.37 -1.01 23.83
CA GLY A 127 -7.15 -2.31 23.15
C GLY A 127 -6.07 -3.25 23.70
N SER A 128 -5.01 -2.77 24.36
CA SER A 128 -3.83 -3.63 24.69
C SER A 128 -3.23 -3.48 26.10
N GLY A 129 -4.05 -3.20 27.12
CA GLY A 129 -3.60 -3.13 28.53
C GLY A 129 -2.77 -1.89 28.91
N ILE A 130 -2.34 -1.09 27.93
CA ILE A 130 -1.73 0.22 28.14
C ILE A 130 -2.81 1.24 28.55
N ASN A 131 -2.46 2.11 29.51
CA ASN A 131 -3.26 3.26 29.93
C ASN A 131 -3.33 4.30 28.79
N ARG A 132 -4.40 4.25 27.99
CA ARG A 132 -4.59 5.02 26.75
C ARG A 132 -5.27 6.38 26.98
N PRO A 133 -5.19 7.33 26.03
CA PRO A 133 -5.98 8.57 26.06
C PRO A 133 -7.49 8.29 26.09
N ALA A 134 -8.30 9.31 26.35
CA ALA A 134 -9.78 9.25 26.32
C ALA A 134 -10.38 9.66 24.96
N THR A 135 -9.57 9.80 23.92
CA THR A 135 -9.97 10.11 22.53
C THR A 135 -9.00 9.40 21.60
N ALA A 136 -9.47 8.92 20.44
CA ALA A 136 -8.61 8.30 19.44
C ALA A 136 -7.76 9.36 18.72
N GLY A 137 -6.52 9.01 18.38
CA GLY A 137 -5.74 9.75 17.40
C GLY A 137 -6.31 9.58 15.99
N ASP A 138 -6.38 10.68 15.25
CA ASP A 138 -6.73 10.71 13.83
C ASP A 138 -5.77 11.64 13.10
N LEU A 139 -4.83 11.06 12.35
CA LEU A 139 -3.74 11.78 11.70
C LEU A 139 -3.93 11.82 10.18
N THR A 140 -4.20 13.00 9.63
CA THR A 140 -4.12 13.24 8.18
C THR A 140 -2.80 13.90 7.82
N VAL A 141 -1.99 13.28 6.97
CA VAL A 141 -0.74 13.85 6.44
C VAL A 141 -0.88 14.00 4.92
N ARG A 142 -0.58 15.19 4.38
CA ARG A 142 -0.74 15.49 2.95
C ARG A 142 0.29 16.43 2.35
N ASN A 143 0.45 16.35 1.02
CA ASN A 143 1.34 17.19 0.22
C ASN A 143 2.83 17.13 0.65
N LEU A 144 3.31 15.96 1.09
CA LEU A 144 4.66 15.76 1.66
C LEU A 144 5.35 14.53 1.07
N THR A 145 6.68 14.48 1.16
CA THR A 145 7.45 13.24 1.01
C THR A 145 7.79 12.68 2.40
N LEU A 146 7.55 11.39 2.63
CA LEU A 146 7.96 10.67 3.85
C LEU A 146 9.01 9.61 3.47
N ALA A 147 10.22 9.68 4.04
CA ALA A 147 11.34 8.88 3.54
C ALA A 147 12.26 8.29 4.61
N ALA A 148 12.87 7.13 4.32
CA ALA A 148 13.95 6.56 5.13
C ALA A 148 13.58 6.40 6.62
N GLY A 149 12.38 5.84 6.89
CA GLY A 149 11.98 5.42 8.24
C GLY A 149 12.39 3.97 8.51
N LEU A 150 12.83 3.67 9.73
CA LEU A 150 13.23 2.32 10.15
C LEU A 150 12.50 1.89 11.43
N ALA A 151 11.74 0.81 11.34
CA ALA A 151 11.22 0.09 12.49
C ALA A 151 11.93 -1.27 12.60
N LYS A 152 13.05 -1.35 13.33
CA LYS A 152 13.74 -2.62 13.62
C LYS A 152 13.33 -3.18 14.99
N GLY A 153 12.87 -4.42 15.02
CA GLY A 153 12.67 -5.19 16.24
C GLY A 153 13.99 -5.55 16.92
N GLY A 154 13.97 -5.65 18.25
CA GLY A 154 15.09 -6.06 19.07
C GLY A 154 15.45 -7.54 18.87
N ASP A 155 16.74 -7.84 18.88
CA ASP A 155 17.23 -9.21 18.73
C ASP A 155 16.98 -10.03 20.02
N GLY A 156 16.72 -11.33 19.87
CA GLY A 156 16.56 -12.27 20.97
C GLY A 156 17.90 -12.59 21.64
N ALA A 157 17.90 -12.68 22.97
CA ALA A 157 19.15 -12.81 23.72
C ALA A 157 19.69 -14.25 23.75
N LEU A 158 20.99 -14.36 24.04
CA LEU A 158 21.64 -15.66 24.20
C LEU A 158 21.23 -16.35 25.51
N GLY A 159 21.01 -17.67 25.42
CA GLY A 159 20.83 -18.56 26.57
C GLY A 159 22.17 -18.98 27.17
N GLY A 160 22.24 -18.90 28.51
CA GLY A 160 23.42 -19.26 29.31
C GLY A 160 24.67 -18.39 29.13
N ARG A 161 25.55 -18.46 30.14
CA ARG A 161 27.00 -18.23 29.98
C ARG A 161 27.75 -19.52 30.26
N ASP A 162 29.01 -19.57 29.86
CA ASP A 162 30.00 -20.52 30.39
C ASP A 162 29.61 -22.02 30.31
N GLY A 163 28.80 -22.39 29.30
CA GLY A 163 28.35 -23.76 29.05
C GLY A 163 27.04 -24.17 29.76
N GLY A 164 26.27 -23.23 30.31
CA GLY A 164 24.92 -23.47 30.82
C GLY A 164 23.89 -23.65 29.70
N GLY A 165 23.17 -24.78 29.67
CA GLY A 165 22.27 -25.19 28.58
C GLY A 165 20.91 -24.48 28.50
N GLY A 166 20.84 -23.18 28.80
CA GLY A 166 19.61 -22.38 28.65
C GLY A 166 19.27 -22.11 27.18
N GLY A 167 17.98 -22.03 26.85
CA GLY A 167 17.51 -21.71 25.49
C GLY A 167 17.67 -20.23 25.13
N GLY A 168 17.77 -19.92 23.84
CA GLY A 168 17.80 -18.54 23.34
C GLY A 168 16.42 -17.87 23.32
N GLY A 169 16.37 -16.54 23.48
CA GLY A 169 15.13 -15.76 23.32
C GLY A 169 14.76 -15.56 21.85
N GLY A 170 13.47 -15.43 21.53
CA GLY A 170 13.00 -15.09 20.19
C GLY A 170 13.16 -13.59 19.85
N GLY A 171 13.22 -13.25 18.56
CA GLY A 171 13.33 -11.86 18.09
C GLY A 171 12.01 -11.06 18.19
N GLY A 172 12.12 -9.76 18.41
CA GLY A 172 10.98 -8.82 18.38
C GLY A 172 10.61 -8.37 16.96
N ALA A 173 9.41 -7.81 16.80
CA ALA A 173 8.90 -7.35 15.51
C ALA A 173 9.47 -5.99 15.08
N GLY A 174 9.70 -5.83 13.78
CA GLY A 174 9.73 -4.52 13.13
C GLY A 174 8.36 -4.22 12.53
N ALA A 175 7.71 -3.13 12.92
CA ALA A 175 6.34 -2.82 12.51
C ALA A 175 6.20 -1.36 12.05
N GLY A 176 5.87 -1.11 10.79
CA GLY A 176 5.57 0.23 10.27
C GLY A 176 6.80 1.13 10.20
N GLY A 177 7.59 1.06 9.12
CA GLY A 177 8.84 1.83 9.00
C GLY A 177 8.64 3.36 9.02
N VAL A 178 7.51 3.85 8.48
CA VAL A 178 7.09 5.26 8.55
C VAL A 178 6.04 5.48 9.64
N LEU A 179 5.02 4.63 9.69
CA LEU A 179 3.81 4.84 10.48
C LEU A 179 3.33 3.57 11.19
N PHE A 180 3.03 3.69 12.48
CA PHE A 180 2.27 2.70 13.26
C PHE A 180 0.88 3.28 13.61
N VAL A 181 -0.20 2.55 13.32
CA VAL A 181 -1.58 2.93 13.68
C VAL A 181 -2.15 1.93 14.68
N ASP A 182 -2.41 2.38 15.90
CA ASP A 182 -2.91 1.56 17.01
C ASP A 182 -4.40 1.16 16.87
N VAL A 183 -4.85 0.18 17.66
CA VAL A 183 -6.24 -0.31 17.67
C VAL A 183 -7.21 0.84 17.95
N GLY A 184 -8.13 1.10 17.02
CA GLY A 184 -9.11 2.18 17.14
C GLY A 184 -8.57 3.58 16.86
N ALA A 185 -7.33 3.71 16.38
CA ALA A 185 -6.83 4.94 15.75
C ALA A 185 -7.14 4.96 14.25
N THR A 186 -7.08 6.15 13.65
CA THR A 186 -7.16 6.34 12.18
C THR A 186 -5.92 7.11 11.69
N ALA A 187 -5.45 6.78 10.49
CA ALA A 187 -4.50 7.62 9.78
C ALA A 187 -4.80 7.66 8.27
N THR A 188 -4.62 8.84 7.67
CA THR A 188 -4.89 9.10 6.25
C THR A 188 -3.67 9.75 5.61
N PHE A 189 -3.14 9.11 4.57
CA PHE A 189 -2.15 9.70 3.66
C PHE A 189 -2.87 10.20 2.40
N ASP A 190 -2.92 11.52 2.23
CA ASP A 190 -3.56 12.20 1.10
C ASP A 190 -2.49 12.86 0.22
N ARG A 191 -2.24 12.30 -0.97
CA ARG A 191 -1.26 12.77 -1.95
C ARG A 191 0.14 12.91 -1.32
N LEU A 192 0.64 11.80 -0.77
CA LEU A 192 2.00 11.66 -0.25
C LEU A 192 2.90 10.80 -1.13
N PHE A 193 4.19 11.13 -1.15
CA PHE A 193 5.23 10.25 -1.68
C PHE A 193 5.98 9.59 -0.52
N VAL A 194 5.68 8.31 -0.26
CA VAL A 194 6.25 7.52 0.83
C VAL A 194 7.30 6.58 0.26
N ARG A 195 8.54 6.58 0.78
CA ARG A 195 9.65 5.83 0.16
C ARG A 195 10.74 5.39 1.11
N ASP A 196 11.64 4.55 0.61
CA ASP A 196 12.94 4.22 1.23
C ASP A 196 12.88 3.62 2.66
N SER A 197 11.71 3.14 3.11
CA SER A 197 11.47 2.82 4.52
C SER A 197 11.33 1.31 4.76
N VAL A 198 11.77 0.87 5.94
CA VAL A 198 11.96 -0.54 6.28
C VAL A 198 11.31 -0.90 7.62
N ALA A 199 10.60 -2.01 7.64
CA ALA A 199 10.19 -2.71 8.86
C ALA A 199 10.95 -4.04 8.93
N GLN A 200 11.83 -4.20 9.93
CA GLN A 200 12.73 -5.36 10.03
C GLN A 200 12.57 -6.10 11.37
N GLY A 201 12.32 -7.41 11.33
CA GLY A 201 12.32 -8.25 12.52
C GLY A 201 13.71 -8.44 13.14
N GLY A 202 13.75 -8.57 14.46
CA GLY A 202 14.96 -8.92 15.21
C GLY A 202 15.35 -10.38 15.00
N TYR A 203 16.65 -10.68 15.09
CA TYR A 203 17.17 -12.04 14.96
C TYR A 203 16.79 -12.92 16.17
N GLY A 204 16.67 -14.22 15.94
CA GLY A 204 16.52 -15.20 17.01
C GLY A 204 17.82 -15.44 17.79
N GLY A 205 17.73 -15.53 19.11
CA GLY A 205 18.87 -15.78 20.00
C GLY A 205 19.34 -17.23 20.00
N GLY A 206 20.65 -17.44 20.14
CA GLY A 206 21.28 -18.76 20.28
C GLY A 206 22.00 -18.94 21.62
N GLY A 207 23.16 -19.60 21.60
CA GLY A 207 24.00 -19.82 22.78
C GLY A 207 24.98 -20.98 22.58
N PRO A 208 25.95 -21.16 23.49
CA PRO A 208 26.94 -22.23 23.39
C PRO A 208 26.36 -23.59 23.81
N ASN A 209 26.70 -24.65 23.08
CA ASN A 209 26.33 -26.02 23.48
C ASN A 209 27.04 -26.41 24.78
N GLY A 210 26.28 -26.77 25.81
CA GLY A 210 26.83 -27.21 27.10
C GLY A 210 25.77 -27.82 28.02
N GLY A 211 26.21 -28.74 28.88
CA GLY A 211 25.35 -29.48 29.82
C GLY A 211 25.23 -28.87 31.22
N GLY A 212 25.70 -27.63 31.43
CA GLY A 212 25.58 -26.94 32.71
C GLY A 212 24.15 -26.46 33.00
N GLY A 213 23.86 -26.15 34.27
CA GLY A 213 22.69 -25.34 34.62
C GLY A 213 22.88 -23.90 34.16
N GLY A 214 21.82 -23.23 33.72
CA GLY A 214 21.90 -21.87 33.19
C GLY A 214 20.54 -21.31 32.79
N GLY A 215 20.40 -19.99 32.92
CA GLY A 215 19.18 -19.28 32.56
C GLY A 215 18.95 -19.20 31.06
N GLY A 216 17.68 -19.16 30.65
CA GLY A 216 17.31 -18.82 29.27
C GLY A 216 17.51 -17.33 28.98
N GLY A 217 17.76 -16.99 27.71
CA GLY A 217 17.86 -15.61 27.25
C GLY A 217 16.48 -14.93 27.17
N GLY A 218 16.40 -13.62 27.41
CA GLY A 218 15.15 -12.89 27.18
C GLY A 218 14.84 -12.72 25.69
N GLY A 219 13.56 -12.71 25.34
CA GLY A 219 13.12 -12.38 23.98
C GLY A 219 13.27 -10.88 23.69
N GLY A 220 13.47 -10.50 22.43
CA GLY A 220 13.53 -9.10 22.01
C GLY A 220 12.16 -8.43 21.98
N GLY A 221 12.10 -7.12 22.21
CA GLY A 221 10.89 -6.30 22.07
C GLY A 221 10.98 -5.35 20.88
N MET A 222 9.90 -4.63 20.56
CA MET A 222 9.91 -3.57 19.54
C MET A 222 10.82 -2.40 19.94
N GLY A 223 11.09 -2.21 21.24
CA GLY A 223 11.93 -1.14 21.78
C GLY A 223 13.39 -1.50 22.06
N GLY A 224 13.78 -2.77 21.94
CA GLY A 224 15.18 -3.18 22.18
C GLY A 224 15.38 -4.69 22.32
N ALA A 225 16.63 -5.12 22.20
CA ALA A 225 17.02 -6.52 22.35
C ALA A 225 16.78 -7.05 23.78
N GLY A 226 16.58 -8.37 23.91
CA GLY A 226 16.55 -9.02 25.22
C GLY A 226 17.93 -9.02 25.88
N SER A 227 18.00 -9.19 27.20
CA SER A 227 19.29 -9.30 27.91
C SER A 227 19.77 -10.76 28.01
N ILE A 228 21.08 -10.94 27.82
CA ILE A 228 21.76 -12.24 27.88
C ILE A 228 21.65 -12.80 29.30
N ALA A 229 21.30 -14.08 29.40
CA ALA A 229 21.17 -14.74 30.69
C ALA A 229 22.44 -14.64 31.54
N GLY A 230 22.24 -14.42 32.85
CA GLY A 230 23.25 -14.78 33.84
C GLY A 230 23.10 -16.25 34.25
N VAL A 231 23.50 -16.55 35.48
CA VAL A 231 23.20 -17.86 36.09
C VAL A 231 21.69 -18.02 36.37
N THR A 232 20.99 -16.90 36.63
CA THR A 232 19.55 -16.85 36.92
C THR A 232 18.70 -16.93 35.65
N SER A 233 18.47 -15.79 34.99
CA SER A 233 17.62 -15.61 33.79
C SER A 233 18.01 -14.34 33.03
N GLY A 234 17.62 -14.24 31.76
CA GLY A 234 17.66 -12.99 30.98
C GLY A 234 16.35 -12.21 31.09
N THR A 235 16.41 -10.88 31.17
CA THR A 235 15.23 -10.01 31.05
C THR A 235 14.79 -9.90 29.59
N GLY A 236 13.49 -9.76 29.34
CA GLY A 236 12.98 -9.44 28.03
C GLY A 236 13.44 -8.07 27.53
N GLY A 237 13.29 -7.86 26.23
CA GLY A 237 13.63 -6.62 25.55
C GLY A 237 12.59 -5.53 25.79
N GLY A 238 13.05 -4.28 25.72
CA GLY A 238 12.24 -3.10 26.01
C GLY A 238 11.05 -2.92 25.04
N PRO A 239 10.01 -2.17 25.46
CA PRO A 239 9.99 -1.38 26.69
C PRO A 239 9.62 -2.18 27.95
N ASN A 240 8.63 -3.06 27.88
CA ASN A 240 8.02 -3.70 29.06
C ASN A 240 8.64 -5.09 29.37
N GLY A 241 9.97 -5.18 29.41
CA GLY A 241 10.74 -6.43 29.42
C GLY A 241 10.93 -7.13 30.78
N GLY A 242 10.15 -6.79 31.81
CA GLY A 242 10.31 -7.31 33.17
C GLY A 242 9.00 -7.34 33.97
N GLY A 243 8.55 -8.47 34.53
CA GLY A 243 9.12 -9.82 34.43
C GLY A 243 8.08 -10.94 34.48
N GLY A 244 8.47 -12.12 33.97
CA GLY A 244 7.53 -13.11 33.45
C GLY A 244 7.22 -12.85 31.97
N ASP A 245 5.93 -12.80 31.63
CA ASP A 245 5.44 -12.49 30.28
C ASP A 245 5.58 -10.99 29.96
N GLY A 246 5.88 -10.66 28.70
CA GLY A 246 6.02 -9.29 28.23
C GLY A 246 4.66 -8.62 27.95
N ALA A 247 4.50 -7.36 28.37
CA ALA A 247 3.37 -6.54 27.93
C ALA A 247 3.56 -6.06 26.48
N PHE A 248 2.58 -5.33 25.92
CA PHE A 248 2.64 -4.81 24.54
C PHE A 248 3.99 -4.11 24.25
N GLY A 249 4.62 -4.48 23.12
CA GLY A 249 5.96 -4.06 22.71
C GLY A 249 7.12 -4.79 23.39
N GLY A 250 6.93 -5.40 24.56
CA GLY A 250 7.98 -6.02 25.36
C GLY A 250 8.19 -7.50 25.08
N GLY A 251 9.45 -7.93 25.10
CA GLY A 251 9.81 -9.35 25.02
C GLY A 251 9.59 -10.09 26.35
N GLY A 252 9.41 -11.40 26.29
CA GLY A 252 9.28 -12.26 27.48
C GLY A 252 10.61 -12.54 28.17
N GLN A 253 10.60 -12.76 29.49
CA GLN A 253 11.81 -13.13 30.22
C GLN A 253 12.24 -14.58 29.97
N GLY A 254 13.55 -14.84 30.01
CA GLY A 254 14.06 -16.19 29.97
C GLY A 254 13.86 -16.95 31.28
N GLY A 255 13.80 -18.28 31.21
CA GLY A 255 13.55 -19.15 32.35
C GLY A 255 14.73 -19.28 33.32
N ALA A 256 14.43 -19.52 34.60
CA ALA A 256 15.42 -19.60 35.68
C ALA A 256 16.21 -20.93 35.70
N GLY A 257 17.54 -20.88 35.82
CA GLY A 257 18.44 -22.05 35.67
C GLY A 257 19.34 -22.44 36.84
N VAL A 258 19.25 -21.81 38.01
CA VAL A 258 20.13 -22.10 39.16
C VAL A 258 19.60 -23.20 40.08
N ALA A 259 20.35 -24.31 40.17
CA ALA A 259 20.15 -25.30 41.21
C ALA A 259 20.37 -24.66 42.60
N GLY A 260 19.37 -24.78 43.49
CA GLY A 260 19.45 -24.29 44.88
C GLY A 260 18.88 -22.89 45.15
N VAL A 261 18.37 -22.17 44.13
CA VAL A 261 17.79 -20.81 44.31
C VAL A 261 16.32 -20.73 43.84
N GLY A 262 15.70 -21.87 43.55
CA GLY A 262 14.32 -21.99 43.09
C GLY A 262 14.14 -23.19 42.14
N PRO A 263 12.90 -23.54 41.74
CA PRO A 263 12.66 -24.53 40.69
C PRO A 263 12.97 -23.98 39.30
N ALA A 264 13.30 -24.85 38.34
CA ALA A 264 13.55 -24.45 36.95
C ALA A 264 12.27 -23.94 36.28
N ALA A 265 12.33 -22.76 35.65
CA ALA A 265 11.20 -22.14 34.96
C ALA A 265 11.33 -22.23 33.43
N GLY A 266 10.19 -22.26 32.73
CA GLY A 266 10.14 -21.98 31.30
C GLY A 266 10.37 -20.50 31.02
N GLY A 267 10.54 -20.15 29.75
CA GLY A 267 10.50 -18.75 29.33
C GLY A 267 9.09 -18.16 29.42
N GLY A 268 9.00 -16.86 29.71
CA GLY A 268 7.78 -16.08 29.61
C GLY A 268 7.43 -15.76 28.15
N ASN A 269 6.14 -15.63 27.87
CA ASN A 269 5.64 -15.26 26.55
C ASN A 269 6.01 -13.80 26.20
N GLY A 270 6.18 -13.50 24.92
CA GLY A 270 6.32 -12.12 24.44
C GLY A 270 4.97 -11.44 24.25
N GLY A 271 4.92 -10.13 24.48
CA GLY A 271 3.73 -9.33 24.19
C GLY A 271 3.58 -9.07 22.70
N PHE A 272 2.58 -8.26 22.30
CA PHE A 272 2.46 -7.81 20.91
C PHE A 272 3.80 -7.20 20.41
N GLY A 273 4.35 -7.71 19.31
CA GLY A 273 5.65 -7.30 18.77
C GLY A 273 6.88 -7.77 19.57
N GLY A 274 6.69 -8.55 20.63
CA GLY A 274 7.75 -9.10 21.46
C GLY A 274 7.96 -10.60 21.25
N GLY A 275 9.22 -11.02 21.16
CA GLY A 275 9.60 -12.42 21.17
C GLY A 275 9.51 -13.04 22.56
N GLY A 276 9.31 -14.36 22.63
CA GLY A 276 9.28 -15.11 23.88
C GLY A 276 10.67 -15.39 24.44
N GLY A 277 10.78 -15.53 25.76
CA GLY A 277 12.04 -15.90 26.41
C GLY A 277 12.42 -17.37 26.21
N GLY A 278 13.71 -17.68 26.22
CA GLY A 278 14.19 -19.06 26.17
C GLY A 278 14.00 -19.80 27.49
N GLY A 279 13.95 -21.13 27.46
CA GLY A 279 13.80 -21.96 28.66
C GLY A 279 15.04 -22.00 29.55
N GLY A 280 14.88 -22.18 30.86
CA GLY A 280 15.99 -22.46 31.79
C GLY A 280 16.35 -23.95 31.87
N ASN A 281 17.62 -24.27 32.14
CA ASN A 281 18.05 -25.63 32.51
C ASN A 281 18.54 -25.66 33.97
N GLN A 282 18.06 -26.61 34.77
CA GLN A 282 18.72 -27.01 36.02
C GLN A 282 19.38 -28.38 35.88
N GLY A 283 20.59 -28.36 35.31
CA GLY A 283 21.47 -29.52 35.12
C GLY A 283 20.87 -30.57 34.17
N SER A 284 20.05 -31.45 34.73
CA SER A 284 19.37 -32.54 34.02
C SER A 284 17.99 -32.16 33.45
N VAL A 285 17.36 -31.09 33.95
CA VAL A 285 15.96 -30.74 33.63
C VAL A 285 15.88 -29.43 32.84
N GLY A 286 15.78 -29.57 31.51
CA GLY A 286 15.43 -28.46 30.62
C GLY A 286 13.94 -28.11 30.70
N LYS A 287 13.63 -26.84 30.41
CA LYS A 287 12.27 -26.29 30.31
C LYS A 287 12.02 -25.71 28.92
N SER A 288 10.74 -25.55 28.56
CA SER A 288 10.36 -24.94 27.28
C SER A 288 10.67 -23.45 27.24
N GLY A 289 10.78 -22.90 26.02
CA GLY A 289 10.66 -21.46 25.81
C GLY A 289 9.25 -20.94 26.13
N GLY A 290 9.10 -19.62 26.11
CA GLY A 290 7.81 -18.92 26.08
C GLY A 290 7.41 -18.54 24.65
N SER A 291 6.12 -18.40 24.40
CA SER A 291 5.57 -18.15 23.05
C SER A 291 5.91 -16.75 22.55
N GLY A 292 6.02 -16.58 21.24
CA GLY A 292 6.16 -15.26 20.62
C GLY A 292 4.80 -14.58 20.45
N GLY A 293 4.71 -13.28 20.75
CA GLY A 293 3.50 -12.49 20.47
C GLY A 293 3.33 -12.20 18.97
N ILE A 294 2.40 -11.33 18.60
CA ILE A 294 2.15 -11.03 17.17
C ILE A 294 3.38 -10.35 16.57
N GLY A 295 3.97 -10.95 15.54
CA GLY A 295 5.24 -10.57 14.94
C GLY A 295 6.49 -10.93 15.78
N GLY A 296 6.33 -11.57 16.94
CA GLY A 296 7.43 -11.98 17.81
C GLY A 296 7.80 -13.45 17.62
N GLY A 297 9.10 -13.74 17.58
CA GLY A 297 9.60 -15.12 17.52
C GLY A 297 9.39 -15.88 18.84
N GLY A 298 9.15 -17.18 18.76
CA GLY A 298 9.06 -18.07 19.92
C GLY A 298 10.42 -18.29 20.58
N GLY A 299 10.44 -18.46 21.90
CA GLY A 299 11.64 -18.78 22.65
C GLY A 299 12.13 -20.21 22.42
N GLY A 300 13.45 -20.40 22.41
CA GLY A 300 14.09 -21.69 22.29
C GLY A 300 13.99 -22.52 23.57
N GLY A 301 13.86 -23.84 23.44
CA GLY A 301 13.84 -24.77 24.56
C GLY A 301 15.23 -24.98 25.17
N ALA A 302 15.30 -25.25 26.47
CA ALA A 302 16.55 -25.55 27.15
C ALA A 302 17.07 -26.96 26.82
N GLY A 303 18.40 -27.11 26.77
CA GLY A 303 19.06 -28.40 26.70
C GLY A 303 19.06 -29.13 28.05
N GLY A 304 19.36 -30.42 28.04
CA GLY A 304 19.41 -31.27 29.24
C GLY A 304 18.89 -32.69 28.99
N SER A 305 18.92 -33.54 30.02
CA SER A 305 18.47 -34.95 29.91
C SER A 305 16.95 -35.10 29.78
N THR A 306 16.15 -34.15 30.27
CA THR A 306 14.74 -33.98 29.86
C THR A 306 14.63 -32.76 28.96
N TRP A 307 13.97 -32.92 27.82
CA TRP A 307 14.11 -32.01 26.69
C TRP A 307 13.19 -30.78 26.84
N GLY A 308 13.73 -29.58 26.69
CA GLY A 308 12.93 -28.36 26.61
C GLY A 308 12.39 -28.19 25.19
N SER A 309 11.06 -28.16 25.02
CA SER A 309 10.45 -27.83 23.73
C SER A 309 10.69 -26.36 23.36
N GLY A 310 10.94 -26.10 22.08
CA GLY A 310 10.81 -24.77 21.51
C GLY A 310 9.36 -24.32 21.58
N ALA A 311 9.15 -23.01 21.74
CA ALA A 311 7.81 -22.44 21.80
C ALA A 311 7.34 -21.94 20.43
N ALA A 312 6.03 -21.98 20.23
CA ALA A 312 5.42 -21.43 19.04
C ALA A 312 5.56 -19.89 18.99
N SER A 313 5.67 -19.35 17.79
CA SER A 313 5.27 -17.97 17.52
C SER A 313 3.74 -17.87 17.41
N SER A 314 3.23 -16.65 17.39
CA SER A 314 1.94 -16.36 16.76
C SER A 314 2.17 -15.75 15.37
N LEU A 315 1.19 -15.01 14.83
CA LEU A 315 1.22 -14.47 13.47
C LEU A 315 2.57 -13.79 13.13
N GLY A 316 3.27 -14.32 12.12
CA GLY A 316 4.48 -13.72 11.54
C GLY A 316 5.81 -13.98 12.25
N GLY A 317 5.80 -14.49 13.47
CA GLY A 317 7.05 -14.85 14.14
C GLY A 317 7.58 -16.21 13.66
N GLY A 318 8.88 -16.44 13.81
CA GLY A 318 9.46 -17.78 13.72
C GLY A 318 9.21 -18.56 15.01
N ASN A 319 8.89 -19.86 14.91
CA ASN A 319 8.94 -20.80 16.03
C ASN A 319 10.36 -20.96 16.60
N GLY A 320 10.46 -21.06 17.93
CA GLY A 320 11.70 -21.47 18.59
C GLY A 320 12.01 -22.95 18.37
N GLY A 321 13.29 -23.29 18.29
CA GLY A 321 13.77 -24.67 18.22
C GLY A 321 13.76 -25.37 19.59
N SER A 322 13.68 -26.70 19.57
CA SER A 322 13.75 -27.51 20.81
C SER A 322 15.19 -27.81 21.22
N GLY A 323 15.42 -27.87 22.54
CA GLY A 323 16.68 -28.31 23.13
C GLY A 323 16.80 -29.84 23.20
N SER A 324 18.03 -30.31 23.38
CA SER A 324 18.42 -31.72 23.38
C SER A 324 19.43 -32.02 24.50
N ALA A 325 19.85 -33.28 24.63
CA ALA A 325 20.87 -33.70 25.60
C ALA A 325 22.29 -33.16 25.29
N THR A 326 22.51 -32.59 24.10
CA THR A 326 23.82 -32.09 23.64
C THR A 326 23.79 -30.68 23.01
N SER A 327 22.61 -30.08 22.87
CA SER A 327 22.41 -28.78 22.24
C SER A 327 21.21 -28.05 22.84
N ILE A 328 21.18 -26.72 22.68
CA ILE A 328 20.06 -25.87 23.12
C ILE A 328 19.14 -25.52 21.93
N GLY A 329 17.92 -25.10 22.24
CA GLY A 329 17.01 -24.50 21.28
C GLY A 329 17.35 -23.04 21.00
N TYR A 330 17.40 -22.67 19.71
CA TYR A 330 17.44 -21.29 19.25
C TYR A 330 16.05 -20.64 19.37
N GLY A 331 15.97 -19.36 19.68
CA GLY A 331 14.73 -18.59 19.50
C GLY A 331 14.44 -18.37 18.01
N GLY A 332 13.18 -18.24 17.63
CA GLY A 332 12.80 -17.88 16.25
C GLY A 332 13.02 -16.40 15.95
N GLY A 333 13.09 -16.04 14.67
CA GLY A 333 13.16 -14.64 14.23
C GLY A 333 11.85 -13.87 14.45
N GLY A 334 11.93 -12.55 14.59
CA GLY A 334 10.76 -11.67 14.58
C GLY A 334 10.29 -11.32 13.16
N ALA A 335 9.06 -10.84 13.01
CA ALA A 335 8.50 -10.41 11.73
C ALA A 335 8.97 -9.02 11.32
N GLY A 336 9.05 -8.78 10.01
CA GLY A 336 8.97 -7.43 9.43
C GLY A 336 7.57 -7.21 8.88
N MET A 337 6.84 -6.22 9.39
CA MET A 337 5.43 -5.98 9.04
C MET A 337 5.22 -4.52 8.62
N GLY A 338 4.75 -4.28 7.40
CA GLY A 338 4.41 -2.94 6.94
C GLY A 338 5.64 -2.07 6.72
N GLY A 339 6.38 -2.30 5.64
CA GLY A 339 7.68 -1.65 5.42
C GLY A 339 7.62 -0.12 5.48
N CYS A 340 6.50 0.46 5.06
CA CYS A 340 6.15 1.85 5.32
C CYS A 340 5.06 1.99 6.41
N VAL A 341 3.96 1.23 6.38
CA VAL A 341 2.82 1.41 7.31
C VAL A 341 2.38 0.09 7.93
N PHE A 342 2.23 0.06 9.24
CA PHE A 342 1.59 -1.04 9.97
C PHE A 342 0.35 -0.52 10.73
N ALA A 343 -0.81 -1.14 10.51
CA ALA A 343 -2.07 -0.69 11.13
C ALA A 343 -2.85 -1.81 11.83
N LEU A 344 -3.03 -1.65 13.14
CA LEU A 344 -4.05 -2.32 13.94
C LEU A 344 -5.39 -1.56 13.89
N GLY A 345 -5.34 -0.25 13.65
CA GLY A 345 -6.51 0.61 13.39
C GLY A 345 -6.86 0.71 11.91
N THR A 346 -7.43 1.84 11.51
CA THR A 346 -7.81 2.14 10.12
C THR A 346 -6.70 2.91 9.42
N PHE A 347 -6.28 2.46 8.23
CA PHE A 347 -5.37 3.22 7.37
C PHE A 347 -6.00 3.52 6.00
N ASN A 348 -5.90 4.78 5.58
CA ASN A 348 -6.36 5.26 4.27
C ASN A 348 -5.17 5.78 3.46
N ALA A 349 -4.99 5.26 2.25
CA ALA A 349 -4.11 5.80 1.22
C ALA A 349 -4.97 6.39 0.10
N VAL A 350 -4.83 7.70 -0.14
CA VAL A 350 -5.56 8.45 -1.18
C VAL A 350 -4.55 9.21 -2.02
N GLY A 351 -4.56 9.05 -3.35
CA GLY A 351 -3.68 9.80 -4.24
C GLY A 351 -2.17 9.58 -4.02
N SER A 352 -1.78 8.54 -3.29
CA SER A 352 -0.47 8.43 -2.65
C SER A 352 0.41 7.35 -3.28
N THR A 353 1.72 7.59 -3.29
CA THR A 353 2.71 6.69 -3.90
C THR A 353 3.62 6.08 -2.85
N PHE A 354 3.69 4.76 -2.80
CA PHE A 354 4.61 4.00 -1.96
C PHE A 354 5.69 3.36 -2.84
N ALA A 355 6.94 3.78 -2.68
CA ALA A 355 8.05 3.35 -3.54
C ALA A 355 9.21 2.74 -2.74
N ARG A 356 9.57 1.48 -3.05
CA ARG A 356 10.70 0.76 -2.44
C ARG A 356 10.62 0.70 -0.90
N CYS A 357 9.41 0.55 -0.37
CA CYS A 357 9.19 0.13 1.01
C CYS A 357 9.57 -1.35 1.18
N ALA A 358 10.11 -1.77 2.34
CA ALA A 358 10.55 -3.14 2.57
C ALA A 358 10.08 -3.72 3.92
N ALA A 359 9.41 -4.88 3.89
CA ALA A 359 9.07 -5.66 5.08
C ALA A 359 9.97 -6.90 5.14
N GLN A 360 10.82 -7.00 6.17
CA GLN A 360 11.89 -8.00 6.25
C GLN A 360 11.86 -8.78 7.57
N GLY A 361 11.68 -10.09 7.52
CA GLY A 361 11.78 -10.96 8.68
C GLY A 361 13.20 -11.05 9.24
N GLY A 362 13.31 -11.21 10.56
CA GLY A 362 14.56 -11.52 11.25
C GLY A 362 14.96 -12.97 11.04
N GLY A 363 16.26 -13.24 10.88
CA GLY A 363 16.77 -14.61 10.69
C GLY A 363 16.97 -15.38 12.00
N SER A 364 17.16 -16.69 11.90
CA SER A 364 17.60 -17.54 13.03
C SER A 364 18.24 -18.85 12.54
N PRO A 365 19.07 -19.53 13.36
CA PRO A 365 19.34 -20.96 13.23
C PRO A 365 18.15 -21.86 13.63
N GLY A 366 17.06 -21.27 14.14
CA GLY A 366 15.72 -21.86 14.15
C GLY A 366 14.97 -21.52 12.84
N THR A 367 13.68 -21.20 12.95
CA THR A 367 12.94 -20.58 11.83
C THR A 367 13.21 -19.08 11.75
N GLY A 368 13.24 -18.54 10.53
CA GLY A 368 13.13 -17.10 10.33
C GLY A 368 11.71 -16.59 10.66
N GLY A 369 11.59 -15.30 10.95
CA GLY A 369 10.28 -14.63 10.99
C GLY A 369 9.84 -14.18 9.60
N ASP A 370 8.57 -13.84 9.44
CA ASP A 370 7.96 -13.53 8.15
C ASP A 370 8.21 -12.07 7.71
N GLY A 371 8.06 -11.81 6.41
CA GLY A 371 7.90 -10.47 5.85
C GLY A 371 6.46 -10.27 5.37
N PHE A 372 5.75 -9.28 5.91
CA PHE A 372 4.37 -8.96 5.54
C PHE A 372 4.23 -7.52 5.06
N GLY A 373 3.60 -7.31 3.90
CA GLY A 373 3.14 -5.98 3.47
C GLY A 373 4.30 -5.03 3.21
N GLY A 374 5.01 -5.22 2.09
CA GLY A 374 6.24 -4.49 1.79
C GLY A 374 6.07 -2.97 1.87
N ALA A 375 4.91 -2.43 1.48
CA ALA A 375 4.50 -1.07 1.83
C ALA A 375 3.59 -1.03 3.07
N VAL A 376 2.49 -1.79 3.08
CA VAL A 376 1.41 -1.67 4.06
C VAL A 376 1.03 -3.06 4.58
N ALA A 377 1.02 -3.25 5.90
CA ALA A 377 0.44 -4.43 6.54
C ALA A 377 -0.67 -4.02 7.50
N VAL A 378 -1.84 -4.66 7.42
CA VAL A 378 -3.00 -4.35 8.27
C VAL A 378 -3.53 -5.58 9.00
N LEU A 379 -3.89 -5.38 10.27
CA LEU A 379 -4.74 -6.25 11.08
C LEU A 379 -6.09 -5.56 11.39
N GLY A 380 -6.22 -4.26 11.07
CA GLY A 380 -7.46 -3.49 11.09
C GLY A 380 -8.08 -3.38 9.70
N ALA A 381 -8.30 -2.16 9.22
CA ALA A 381 -8.93 -1.89 7.91
C ALA A 381 -8.03 -1.06 6.98
N LEU A 382 -8.17 -1.26 5.67
CA LEU A 382 -7.42 -0.56 4.64
C LEU A 382 -8.34 -0.03 3.53
N VAL A 383 -8.20 1.26 3.22
CA VAL A 383 -8.67 1.84 1.96
C VAL A 383 -7.45 2.31 1.15
N SER A 384 -7.34 1.88 -0.10
CA SER A 384 -6.38 2.38 -1.08
C SER A 384 -7.13 2.89 -2.30
N ALA A 385 -7.04 4.19 -2.56
CA ALA A 385 -7.75 4.87 -3.63
C ALA A 385 -6.79 5.74 -4.46
N ASN A 386 -6.83 5.66 -5.79
CA ASN A 386 -5.95 6.46 -6.68
C ASN A 386 -4.46 6.39 -6.28
N SER A 387 -3.98 5.23 -5.83
CA SER A 387 -2.65 5.11 -5.19
C SER A 387 -1.74 4.16 -5.95
N THR A 388 -0.44 4.51 -6.03
CA THR A 388 0.57 3.73 -6.74
C THR A 388 1.53 3.05 -5.77
N PHE A 389 1.78 1.76 -5.96
CA PHE A 389 2.77 0.98 -5.23
C PHE A 389 3.84 0.50 -6.22
N SER A 390 5.11 0.77 -5.94
CA SER A 390 6.19 0.52 -6.90
C SER A 390 7.45 -0.03 -6.24
N ALA A 391 7.94 -1.18 -6.73
CA ALA A 391 9.14 -1.86 -6.25
C ALA A 391 9.19 -2.11 -4.72
N CYS A 392 8.03 -2.17 -4.07
CA CYS A 392 7.90 -2.55 -2.66
C CYS A 392 8.05 -4.07 -2.50
N TYR A 393 8.66 -4.54 -1.41
CA TYR A 393 8.85 -5.99 -1.23
C TYR A 393 8.66 -6.48 0.19
N ALA A 394 8.14 -7.70 0.29
CA ALA A 394 8.06 -8.50 1.50
C ALA A 394 9.06 -9.68 1.38
N LYS A 395 9.83 -9.93 2.44
CA LYS A 395 10.82 -11.01 2.49
C LYS A 395 10.92 -11.60 3.90
N GLY A 396 10.79 -12.92 4.02
CA GLY A 396 11.06 -13.65 5.25
C GLY A 396 12.54 -13.70 5.63
N GLY A 397 12.82 -13.83 6.92
CA GLY A 397 14.16 -14.02 7.45
C GLY A 397 14.70 -15.41 7.12
N PRO A 398 16.03 -15.57 6.99
CA PRO A 398 16.63 -16.88 6.74
C PRO A 398 16.49 -17.80 7.96
N GLY A 399 16.05 -19.04 7.72
CA GLY A 399 16.07 -20.16 8.66
C GLY A 399 17.24 -21.08 8.34
N HIS A 400 18.21 -21.18 9.23
CA HIS A 400 19.39 -22.03 9.05
C HIS A 400 19.23 -23.33 9.83
N GLY A 401 18.38 -24.22 9.28
CA GLY A 401 17.91 -25.45 9.90
C GLY A 401 18.98 -26.25 10.66
N GLY A 402 18.74 -26.42 11.95
CA GLY A 402 19.47 -27.35 12.80
C GLY A 402 19.02 -28.81 12.62
N PHE A 403 19.02 -29.58 13.70
CA PHE A 403 18.66 -31.01 13.73
C PHE A 403 17.17 -31.28 13.45
N ASP A 404 16.35 -30.22 13.42
CA ASP A 404 14.96 -30.20 12.97
C ASP A 404 14.88 -29.22 11.79
N ALA A 405 14.19 -29.61 10.71
CA ALA A 405 14.30 -28.97 9.39
C ALA A 405 13.41 -27.72 9.29
N LEU A 406 13.76 -26.71 10.10
CA LEU A 406 13.03 -25.46 10.25
C LEU A 406 13.27 -24.51 9.07
N ALA A 407 12.18 -23.90 8.58
CA ALA A 407 12.14 -23.16 7.32
C ALA A 407 12.58 -21.68 7.43
N ASP A 408 12.89 -21.11 6.26
CA ASP A 408 12.86 -19.66 6.03
C ASP A 408 11.46 -19.09 6.35
N GLY A 409 11.40 -17.81 6.73
CA GLY A 409 10.14 -17.12 6.95
C GLY A 409 9.31 -16.95 5.66
N VAL A 410 8.00 -16.88 5.81
CA VAL A 410 7.06 -16.62 4.71
C VAL A 410 7.18 -15.16 4.25
N SER A 411 6.87 -14.90 2.99
CA SER A 411 6.94 -13.58 2.37
C SER A 411 5.58 -13.26 1.74
N SER A 412 4.78 -12.36 2.32
CA SER A 412 3.39 -12.13 1.88
C SER A 412 3.10 -10.66 1.59
N GLY A 413 2.47 -10.36 0.46
CA GLY A 413 1.97 -9.02 0.13
C GLY A 413 3.10 -8.04 -0.19
N GLY A 414 3.60 -8.06 -1.42
CA GLY A 414 4.78 -7.26 -1.80
C GLY A 414 4.55 -5.75 -1.67
N ALA A 415 3.32 -5.29 -1.90
CA ALA A 415 2.86 -3.98 -1.47
C ALA A 415 1.97 -4.06 -0.24
N VAL A 416 0.88 -4.84 -0.30
CA VAL A 416 -0.19 -4.86 0.71
C VAL A 416 -0.37 -6.26 1.29
N ALA A 417 -0.37 -6.39 2.62
CA ALA A 417 -0.77 -7.61 3.31
C ALA A 417 -1.89 -7.34 4.33
N SER A 418 -2.87 -8.24 4.41
CA SER A 418 -3.92 -8.21 5.43
C SER A 418 -4.09 -9.55 6.13
N TYR A 419 -4.19 -9.52 7.46
CA TYR A 419 -4.31 -10.70 8.32
C TYR A 419 -5.32 -10.44 9.44
N LEU A 420 -6.51 -11.06 9.39
CA LEU A 420 -7.45 -11.07 10.52
C LEU A 420 -7.33 -12.35 11.34
N GLY A 421 -6.90 -12.21 12.60
CA GLY A 421 -6.86 -13.31 13.59
C GLY A 421 -8.24 -13.67 14.20
N SER A 422 -9.31 -12.95 13.84
CA SER A 422 -10.69 -13.22 14.26
C SER A 422 -11.68 -12.50 13.34
N PRO A 423 -12.92 -12.98 13.19
CA PRO A 423 -13.92 -12.39 12.29
C PRO A 423 -14.47 -11.06 12.85
N GLY A 424 -13.82 -9.94 12.48
CA GLY A 424 -14.22 -8.60 12.92
C GLY A 424 -13.80 -7.49 11.97
N ASN A 425 -14.68 -7.15 11.01
CA ASN A 425 -14.78 -5.89 10.26
C ASN A 425 -13.53 -5.29 9.55
N GLY A 426 -12.37 -5.95 9.56
CA GLY A 426 -11.24 -5.56 8.72
C GLY A 426 -11.53 -5.78 7.23
N VAL A 427 -11.97 -4.71 6.56
CA VAL A 427 -12.16 -4.66 5.11
C VAL A 427 -10.88 -4.14 4.46
N VAL A 428 -10.43 -4.82 3.41
CA VAL A 428 -9.47 -4.27 2.46
C VAL A 428 -10.24 -3.81 1.23
N SER A 429 -10.15 -2.53 0.90
CA SER A 429 -10.68 -1.99 -0.35
C SER A 429 -9.58 -1.28 -1.13
N VAL A 430 -9.38 -1.73 -2.36
CA VAL A 430 -8.39 -1.21 -3.30
C VAL A 430 -9.15 -0.79 -4.55
N VAL A 431 -9.09 0.50 -4.90
CA VAL A 431 -9.86 1.11 -5.98
C VAL A 431 -8.97 2.05 -6.79
N PHE A 432 -9.03 1.98 -8.13
CA PHE A 432 -8.19 2.76 -9.05
C PHE A 432 -6.71 2.83 -8.61
N SER A 433 -6.12 1.71 -8.21
CA SER A 433 -4.74 1.66 -7.69
C SER A 433 -3.84 0.87 -8.63
N THR A 434 -2.55 1.22 -8.68
CA THR A 434 -1.56 0.60 -9.57
C THR A 434 -0.43 -0.03 -8.76
N PHE A 435 -0.13 -1.30 -9.01
CA PHE A 435 0.95 -2.05 -8.39
C PHE A 435 1.96 -2.45 -9.48
N SER A 436 3.24 -2.12 -9.27
CA SER A 436 4.31 -2.29 -10.25
C SER A 436 5.59 -2.79 -9.56
N GLU A 437 6.31 -3.73 -10.19
CA GLU A 437 7.60 -4.28 -9.69
C GLU A 437 7.62 -4.82 -8.25
N CYS A 438 6.48 -4.94 -7.58
CA CYS A 438 6.38 -5.36 -6.17
C CYS A 438 6.63 -6.86 -6.01
N ARG A 439 7.17 -7.31 -4.86
CA ARG A 439 7.67 -8.70 -4.73
C ARG A 439 7.33 -9.33 -3.40
N ALA A 440 6.81 -10.55 -3.44
CA ALA A 440 6.64 -11.41 -2.27
C ALA A 440 6.85 -12.88 -2.66
N GLY A 441 6.67 -13.79 -1.71
CA GLY A 441 6.53 -15.23 -1.95
C GLY A 441 5.06 -15.64 -2.15
N HIS A 442 4.09 -14.84 -1.70
CA HIS A 442 2.67 -14.94 -2.01
C HIS A 442 2.04 -13.55 -2.12
N GLY A 443 1.25 -13.27 -3.16
CA GLY A 443 0.64 -11.96 -3.35
C GLY A 443 1.69 -10.88 -3.65
N SER A 444 2.38 -10.98 -4.79
CA SER A 444 3.48 -10.08 -5.16
C SER A 444 3.06 -8.59 -5.20
N ALA A 445 1.78 -8.29 -5.45
CA ALA A 445 1.14 -7.02 -5.11
C ALA A 445 0.38 -7.08 -3.77
N ILE A 446 -0.65 -7.94 -3.70
CA ILE A 446 -1.65 -7.95 -2.61
C ILE A 446 -1.79 -9.36 -2.02
N PHE A 447 -1.73 -9.46 -0.70
CA PHE A 447 -2.07 -10.66 0.06
C PHE A 447 -3.21 -10.38 1.05
N ALA A 448 -4.22 -11.26 1.13
CA ALA A 448 -5.29 -11.17 2.11
C ALA A 448 -5.58 -12.51 2.81
N SER A 449 -5.86 -12.47 4.12
CA SER A 449 -6.30 -13.63 4.89
C SER A 449 -7.24 -13.23 6.02
N GLY A 450 -8.33 -13.97 6.19
CA GLY A 450 -9.41 -13.69 7.15
C GLY A 450 -10.28 -12.46 6.82
N SER A 451 -9.74 -11.48 6.08
CA SER A 451 -10.44 -10.26 5.64
C SER A 451 -11.45 -10.53 4.52
N GLN A 452 -12.47 -9.67 4.40
CA GLN A 452 -13.08 -9.44 3.09
C GLN A 452 -12.18 -8.48 2.32
N ALA A 453 -11.71 -8.92 1.15
CA ALA A 453 -10.89 -8.10 0.27
C ALA A 453 -11.69 -7.74 -0.99
N SER A 454 -11.59 -6.49 -1.40
CA SER A 454 -12.19 -5.96 -2.64
C SER A 454 -11.12 -5.22 -3.43
N VAL A 455 -10.98 -5.57 -4.70
CA VAL A 455 -10.05 -4.91 -5.64
C VAL A 455 -10.86 -4.51 -6.86
N ASN A 456 -10.98 -3.23 -7.15
CA ASN A 456 -11.77 -2.70 -8.27
C ASN A 456 -10.95 -1.73 -9.11
N ASP A 457 -11.13 -1.77 -10.43
CA ASP A 457 -10.56 -0.82 -11.37
C ASP A 457 -9.04 -0.64 -11.22
N SER A 458 -8.33 -1.69 -10.81
CA SER A 458 -6.93 -1.63 -10.38
C SER A 458 -6.01 -2.52 -11.21
N ILE A 459 -4.73 -2.13 -11.30
CA ILE A 459 -3.68 -2.87 -12.03
C ILE A 459 -2.75 -3.53 -11.02
N ALA A 460 -2.65 -4.86 -11.05
CA ALA A 460 -1.68 -5.65 -10.30
C ALA A 460 -1.10 -6.75 -11.20
N TYR A 461 -0.33 -6.32 -12.19
CA TYR A 461 0.35 -7.17 -13.18
C TYR A 461 1.86 -7.01 -12.96
N ILE A 462 2.52 -8.05 -12.45
CA ILE A 462 3.95 -8.01 -12.10
C ILE A 462 4.65 -9.23 -12.67
N GLU A 463 4.25 -10.43 -12.27
CA GLU A 463 4.78 -11.69 -12.80
C GLU A 463 3.59 -12.60 -13.20
N PRO A 464 3.16 -12.59 -14.48
CA PRO A 464 1.97 -13.30 -14.95
C PRO A 464 2.08 -14.84 -14.92
N SER A 465 3.21 -15.37 -14.44
CA SER A 465 3.45 -16.79 -14.17
C SER A 465 3.82 -17.11 -12.72
N ASP A 466 3.70 -16.16 -11.78
CA ASP A 466 3.92 -16.42 -10.34
C ASP A 466 2.89 -17.44 -9.83
N PRO A 467 3.29 -18.66 -9.43
CA PRO A 467 2.37 -19.68 -8.93
C PRO A 467 1.73 -19.29 -7.59
N ASN A 468 2.22 -18.24 -6.94
CA ASN A 468 1.70 -17.70 -5.69
C ASN A 468 0.95 -16.36 -5.87
N GLY A 469 0.80 -15.90 -7.12
CA GLY A 469 -0.05 -14.80 -7.55
C GLY A 469 0.49 -13.39 -7.27
N ASP A 470 0.31 -12.49 -8.24
CA ASP A 470 0.33 -11.04 -8.02
C ASP A 470 -0.71 -10.65 -6.96
N VAL A 471 -1.89 -11.27 -7.01
CA VAL A 471 -2.89 -11.20 -5.94
C VAL A 471 -3.09 -12.59 -5.33
N ALA A 472 -3.03 -12.67 -4.00
CA ALA A 472 -3.28 -13.87 -3.24
C ALA A 472 -4.35 -13.62 -2.15
N SER A 473 -5.25 -14.57 -1.96
CA SER A 473 -6.21 -14.53 -0.84
C SER A 473 -6.47 -15.92 -0.27
N TYR A 474 -6.60 -16.01 1.06
CA TYR A 474 -7.12 -17.21 1.76
C TYR A 474 -8.54 -16.99 2.30
N SER A 475 -9.23 -15.96 1.81
CA SER A 475 -10.61 -15.61 2.17
C SER A 475 -11.37 -15.03 0.96
N ASN A 476 -12.62 -14.61 1.17
CA ASN A 476 -13.44 -14.03 0.11
C ASN A 476 -12.78 -12.77 -0.46
N LEU A 477 -12.31 -12.89 -1.69
CA LEU A 477 -11.84 -11.82 -2.55
C LEU A 477 -12.94 -11.53 -3.57
N SER A 478 -13.31 -10.25 -3.71
CA SER A 478 -14.24 -9.76 -4.72
C SER A 478 -13.60 -8.67 -5.54
N GLY A 479 -14.21 -8.32 -6.69
CA GLY A 479 -13.69 -7.24 -7.49
C GLY A 479 -14.25 -7.10 -8.88
N ALA A 480 -13.81 -6.05 -9.55
CA ALA A 480 -14.29 -5.62 -10.85
C ALA A 480 -13.20 -4.96 -11.68
N ASN A 481 -13.27 -5.09 -13.02
CA ASN A 481 -12.55 -4.22 -13.96
C ASN A 481 -11.02 -4.10 -13.68
N ASN A 482 -10.37 -5.20 -13.28
CA ASN A 482 -8.95 -5.20 -12.93
C ASN A 482 -8.08 -5.81 -14.03
N ILE A 483 -6.82 -5.40 -14.10
CA ILE A 483 -5.76 -6.12 -14.81
C ILE A 483 -4.84 -6.75 -13.77
N ILE A 484 -4.95 -8.07 -13.56
CA ILE A 484 -4.13 -8.83 -12.61
C ILE A 484 -3.30 -9.83 -13.42
N GLY A 485 -1.99 -9.95 -13.18
CA GLY A 485 -1.15 -10.88 -13.95
C GLY A 485 -1.38 -12.34 -13.53
N SER A 486 -1.45 -12.59 -12.22
CA SER A 486 -1.66 -13.93 -11.66
C SER A 486 -2.46 -13.90 -10.34
N LEU A 487 -3.26 -14.94 -10.08
CA LEU A 487 -4.15 -15.06 -8.91
C LEU A 487 -3.95 -16.39 -8.19
N ALA A 488 -3.74 -16.36 -6.87
CA ALA A 488 -3.60 -17.56 -6.05
C ALA A 488 -4.65 -17.64 -4.92
N ASN A 489 -5.17 -18.86 -4.69
CA ASN A 489 -6.00 -19.31 -3.56
C ASN A 489 -7.35 -18.59 -3.30
N GLY A 490 -7.62 -17.46 -3.96
CA GLY A 490 -8.75 -16.59 -3.65
C GLY A 490 -10.14 -17.13 -4.01
N GLY A 491 -11.16 -16.59 -3.33
CA GLY A 491 -12.56 -16.74 -3.73
C GLY A 491 -12.85 -16.15 -5.13
N ALA A 492 -13.99 -16.55 -5.71
CA ALA A 492 -14.29 -16.25 -7.10
C ALA A 492 -14.60 -14.75 -7.36
N PHE A 493 -13.76 -14.11 -8.17
CA PHE A 493 -14.19 -12.97 -8.98
C PHE A 493 -15.33 -13.44 -9.90
N THR A 494 -16.54 -12.94 -9.69
CA THR A 494 -17.70 -13.33 -10.49
C THR A 494 -17.64 -12.70 -11.89
N PRO A 495 -17.78 -13.49 -12.97
CA PRO A 495 -17.93 -12.96 -14.34
C PRO A 495 -19.11 -11.99 -14.46
N PRO A 496 -19.11 -11.05 -15.44
CA PRO A 496 -18.24 -11.00 -16.63
C PRO A 496 -17.20 -9.88 -16.54
N LYS A 497 -16.17 -10.05 -15.70
CA LYS A 497 -15.13 -9.03 -15.49
C LYS A 497 -13.77 -9.61 -15.85
N PHE A 498 -13.30 -9.23 -17.04
CA PHE A 498 -12.26 -9.94 -17.78
C PHE A 498 -10.84 -9.63 -17.30
N PHE A 499 -10.01 -10.66 -17.26
CA PHE A 499 -8.61 -10.51 -17.60
C PHE A 499 -8.51 -10.34 -19.13
N VAL A 500 -7.90 -9.26 -19.61
CA VAL A 500 -7.09 -9.37 -20.82
C VAL A 500 -5.69 -9.71 -20.33
N SER A 501 -5.19 -10.92 -20.62
CA SER A 501 -3.82 -11.32 -20.27
C SER A 501 -2.82 -10.72 -21.26
N ALA A 502 -2.80 -9.39 -21.28
CA ALA A 502 -1.86 -8.56 -21.99
C ALA A 502 -1.26 -7.58 -20.99
N ASP A 503 0.03 -7.31 -21.14
CA ASP A 503 0.76 -6.32 -20.35
C ASP A 503 -0.02 -4.98 -20.36
N PRO A 504 -0.31 -4.36 -19.18
CA PRO A 504 -0.90 -3.03 -19.11
C PRO A 504 -0.01 -1.92 -19.71
N MET A 505 1.20 -2.24 -20.15
CA MET A 505 2.18 -1.33 -20.75
C MET A 505 2.53 -0.18 -19.80
N LEU A 506 2.66 -0.48 -18.51
CA LEU A 506 3.02 0.51 -17.49
C LEU A 506 4.39 1.11 -17.78
N ALA A 507 4.43 2.43 -17.95
CA ALA A 507 5.68 3.17 -17.87
C ALA A 507 6.26 3.07 -16.45
N PRO A 508 7.60 3.06 -16.28
CA PRO A 508 8.24 3.12 -14.97
C PRO A 508 7.73 4.30 -14.13
N LEU A 509 7.78 4.16 -12.79
CA LEU A 509 7.36 5.21 -11.87
C LEU A 509 8.13 6.52 -12.13
N ALA A 510 7.40 7.56 -12.56
CA ALA A 510 7.98 8.85 -12.93
C ALA A 510 7.09 10.01 -12.45
N ASP A 511 7.65 11.22 -12.48
CA ASP A 511 6.84 12.43 -12.40
C ASP A 511 6.09 12.61 -13.73
N ASN A 512 4.80 12.28 -13.71
CA ASN A 512 3.89 12.42 -14.84
C ASN A 512 2.88 13.58 -14.60
N GLY A 513 3.31 14.58 -13.80
CA GLY A 513 2.48 15.65 -13.28
C GLY A 513 1.69 15.24 -12.04
N GLY A 514 1.10 16.24 -11.35
CA GLY A 514 0.35 16.03 -10.12
C GLY A 514 1.19 16.18 -8.84
N PRO A 515 0.74 15.63 -7.70
CA PRO A 515 1.38 15.83 -6.40
C PRO A 515 2.37 14.71 -6.01
N THR A 516 2.35 13.59 -6.72
CA THR A 516 3.10 12.36 -6.41
C THR A 516 3.50 11.65 -7.71
N PRO A 517 4.66 10.99 -7.79
CA PRO A 517 5.03 10.20 -8.97
C PRO A 517 4.03 9.06 -9.24
N THR A 518 3.73 8.77 -10.50
CA THR A 518 2.76 7.74 -10.90
C THR A 518 3.32 6.87 -12.03
N CYS A 519 2.74 5.69 -12.25
CA CYS A 519 3.04 4.88 -13.44
C CYS A 519 2.01 5.22 -14.53
N ALA A 520 2.47 5.74 -15.67
CA ALA A 520 1.61 6.11 -16.80
C ALA A 520 1.28 4.91 -17.70
N ILE A 521 0.22 5.03 -18.51
CA ILE A 521 -0.15 4.06 -19.56
C ILE A 521 -0.23 4.75 -20.94
N PRO A 522 0.14 4.06 -22.04
CA PRO A 522 -0.05 4.56 -23.40
C PRO A 522 -1.49 4.34 -23.89
N SER A 523 -1.92 5.06 -24.93
CA SER A 523 -3.28 5.01 -25.48
C SER A 523 -3.67 3.70 -26.18
N ASN A 524 -2.74 2.75 -26.30
CA ASN A 524 -2.99 1.38 -26.76
C ASN A 524 -2.91 0.35 -25.62
N SER A 525 -2.83 0.79 -24.36
CA SER A 525 -2.86 -0.07 -23.18
C SER A 525 -4.21 -0.77 -23.03
N PRO A 526 -4.25 -2.06 -22.62
CA PRO A 526 -5.48 -2.74 -22.20
C PRO A 526 -6.23 -2.05 -21.04
N ALA A 527 -5.57 -1.14 -20.30
CA ALA A 527 -6.18 -0.37 -19.22
C ALA A 527 -7.03 0.81 -19.71
N HIS A 528 -6.83 1.28 -20.94
CA HIS A 528 -7.46 2.49 -21.46
C HIS A 528 -8.95 2.28 -21.73
N GLY A 529 -9.82 3.10 -21.13
CA GLY A 529 -11.26 3.05 -21.30
C GLY A 529 -11.97 1.82 -20.72
N ALA A 530 -11.28 0.99 -19.94
CA ALA A 530 -11.78 -0.30 -19.44
C ALA A 530 -12.29 -0.28 -17.98
N GLY A 531 -12.15 0.85 -17.27
CA GLY A 531 -12.65 1.05 -15.91
C GLY A 531 -14.14 1.43 -15.85
N ASP A 532 -14.75 1.27 -14.68
CA ASP A 532 -16.15 1.61 -14.42
C ASP A 532 -16.35 3.09 -14.05
N SER A 533 -17.16 3.80 -14.84
CA SER A 533 -17.53 5.18 -14.59
C SER A 533 -18.36 5.38 -13.31
N ALA A 534 -19.16 4.39 -12.88
CA ALA A 534 -19.92 4.54 -11.63
C ALA A 534 -18.98 4.56 -10.42
N THR A 535 -18.02 3.63 -10.37
CA THR A 535 -16.97 3.57 -9.34
C THR A 535 -16.01 4.77 -9.45
N ALA A 536 -15.69 5.27 -10.65
CA ALA A 536 -14.83 6.45 -10.81
C ALA A 536 -15.40 7.72 -10.16
N TYR A 537 -16.70 7.95 -10.34
CA TYR A 537 -17.39 9.16 -9.88
C TYR A 537 -18.03 9.04 -8.49
N ALA A 538 -18.12 7.83 -7.93
CA ALA A 538 -18.47 7.64 -6.53
C ALA A 538 -17.45 8.30 -5.59
N ALA A 539 -17.91 8.73 -4.42
CA ALA A 539 -17.03 9.32 -3.40
C ALA A 539 -16.14 8.26 -2.73
N LEU A 540 -15.04 8.72 -2.13
CA LEU A 540 -14.23 7.92 -1.20
C LEU A 540 -15.11 7.42 -0.05
N PRO A 541 -14.93 6.17 0.45
CA PRO A 541 -13.87 5.23 0.10
C PRO A 541 -14.19 4.30 -1.07
N THR A 542 -15.44 4.28 -1.56
CA THR A 542 -15.91 3.32 -2.58
C THR A 542 -15.56 3.70 -4.02
N GLY A 543 -15.14 4.94 -4.24
CA GLY A 543 -14.72 5.49 -5.53
C GLY A 543 -13.70 6.61 -5.35
N VAL A 544 -13.42 7.36 -6.42
CA VAL A 544 -12.33 8.36 -6.45
C VAL A 544 -12.76 9.80 -6.80
N GLY A 545 -14.06 10.08 -6.78
CA GLY A 545 -14.59 11.45 -6.95
C GLY A 545 -14.32 12.08 -8.32
N GLY A 546 -14.14 11.26 -9.36
CA GLY A 546 -13.96 11.71 -10.75
C GLY A 546 -12.54 12.16 -11.12
N LEU A 547 -11.54 12.01 -10.24
CA LEU A 547 -10.14 12.36 -10.52
C LEU A 547 -9.24 11.11 -10.61
N ASP A 548 -8.07 11.24 -11.23
CA ASP A 548 -6.94 10.29 -11.10
C ASP A 548 -5.99 10.70 -9.95
N GLN A 549 -4.91 9.95 -9.73
CA GLN A 549 -3.93 10.22 -8.68
C GLN A 549 -3.31 11.63 -8.76
N ARG A 550 -3.20 12.20 -9.96
CA ARG A 550 -2.56 13.47 -10.24
C ARG A 550 -3.51 14.65 -10.06
N GLY A 551 -4.81 14.39 -9.94
CA GLY A 551 -5.87 15.38 -9.95
C GLY A 551 -6.39 15.70 -11.37
N VAL A 552 -6.06 14.88 -12.37
CA VAL A 552 -6.64 14.99 -13.72
C VAL A 552 -8.03 14.37 -13.71
N THR A 553 -9.02 15.05 -14.30
CA THR A 553 -10.40 14.53 -14.39
C THR A 553 -10.47 13.28 -15.26
N ARG A 554 -11.13 12.23 -14.75
CA ARG A 554 -11.38 10.97 -15.48
C ARG A 554 -12.38 11.19 -16.61
N VAL A 555 -12.20 10.56 -17.77
CA VAL A 555 -13.11 10.77 -18.91
C VAL A 555 -14.39 9.94 -18.70
N PRO A 556 -15.60 10.53 -18.59
CA PRO A 556 -16.82 9.79 -18.20
C PRO A 556 -17.18 8.59 -19.09
N THR A 557 -16.74 8.62 -20.35
CA THR A 557 -16.98 7.60 -21.38
C THR A 557 -15.74 6.77 -21.71
N SER A 558 -14.62 6.99 -21.02
CA SER A 558 -13.34 6.30 -21.24
C SER A 558 -12.50 6.37 -19.96
N VAL A 559 -13.01 5.73 -18.90
CA VAL A 559 -12.33 5.66 -17.61
C VAL A 559 -11.21 4.63 -17.68
N ASP A 560 -10.01 5.01 -17.25
CA ASP A 560 -8.84 4.13 -17.28
C ASP A 560 -8.69 3.33 -15.98
N ILE A 561 -8.34 2.05 -16.11
CA ILE A 561 -7.99 1.16 -14.98
C ILE A 561 -6.68 1.66 -14.34
N GLY A 562 -6.63 1.68 -13.01
CA GLY A 562 -5.47 2.07 -12.22
C GLY A 562 -5.43 3.55 -11.83
N ALA A 563 -4.30 3.97 -11.26
CA ALA A 563 -4.12 5.28 -10.64
C ALA A 563 -3.98 6.45 -11.63
N PHE A 564 -3.81 6.17 -12.93
CA PHE A 564 -3.53 7.16 -13.97
C PHE A 564 -4.68 7.20 -14.99
N GLN A 565 -5.04 8.41 -15.44
CA GLN A 565 -5.94 8.63 -16.57
C GLN A 565 -5.18 9.29 -17.73
N ILE A 566 -5.26 8.71 -18.93
CA ILE A 566 -4.88 9.37 -20.18
C ILE A 566 -5.80 10.59 -20.37
N PRO A 567 -5.27 11.83 -20.39
CA PRO A 567 -6.09 13.02 -20.57
C PRO A 567 -6.87 12.96 -21.89
N ALA A 568 -8.07 13.54 -21.92
CA ALA A 568 -8.80 13.73 -23.17
C ALA A 568 -7.95 14.50 -24.20
N LEU A 569 -8.18 14.31 -25.49
CA LEU A 569 -7.45 15.04 -26.53
C LEU A 569 -7.60 16.56 -26.34
N LEU A 570 -6.47 17.27 -26.30
CA LEU A 570 -6.46 18.74 -26.26
C LEU A 570 -6.98 19.31 -27.58
N LEU A 571 -7.96 20.20 -27.48
CA LEU A 571 -8.61 20.88 -28.58
C LEU A 571 -8.58 22.40 -28.35
N VAL A 572 -8.51 23.16 -29.43
CA VAL A 572 -8.72 24.62 -29.45
C VAL A 572 -9.82 24.95 -30.45
N SER A 573 -10.74 25.83 -30.04
CA SER A 573 -11.95 26.17 -30.78
C SER A 573 -12.17 27.69 -30.77
N PRO A 574 -12.70 28.32 -31.83
CA PRO A 574 -13.05 27.71 -33.13
C PRO A 574 -11.83 27.30 -33.95
N ASN A 575 -11.97 26.28 -34.80
CA ASN A 575 -10.92 25.84 -35.73
C ASN A 575 -11.54 25.26 -37.01
N PRO A 576 -11.33 25.86 -38.20
CA PRO A 576 -10.65 27.13 -38.44
C PRO A 576 -11.45 28.33 -37.88
N ALA A 577 -10.80 29.48 -37.78
CA ALA A 577 -11.42 30.77 -37.47
C ALA A 577 -11.29 31.74 -38.66
N SER A 578 -12.21 32.70 -38.75
CA SER A 578 -12.14 33.83 -39.68
C SER A 578 -12.47 35.14 -38.98
N VAL A 579 -11.76 36.21 -39.35
CA VAL A 579 -11.80 37.56 -38.78
C VAL A 579 -11.50 38.60 -39.86
N ALA A 580 -11.99 39.83 -39.72
CA ALA A 580 -11.47 40.98 -40.47
C ALA A 580 -10.11 41.44 -39.88
N PRO A 581 -9.29 42.21 -40.62
CA PRO A 581 -8.17 42.95 -40.05
C PRO A 581 -8.60 43.77 -38.81
N LEU A 582 -7.70 43.91 -37.82
CA LEU A 582 -7.96 44.52 -36.50
C LEU A 582 -9.07 43.84 -35.65
N GLY A 583 -9.81 42.87 -36.20
CA GLY A 583 -10.94 42.19 -35.56
C GLY A 583 -10.52 41.17 -34.50
N THR A 584 -11.42 40.93 -33.54
CA THR A 584 -11.18 40.05 -32.39
C THR A 584 -11.87 38.68 -32.50
N LYS A 585 -11.25 37.64 -31.92
CA LYS A 585 -11.88 36.33 -31.68
C LYS A 585 -11.45 35.80 -30.31
N ALA A 586 -12.38 35.22 -29.55
CA ALA A 586 -12.02 34.43 -28.39
C ALA A 586 -11.77 32.97 -28.81
N PHE A 587 -10.63 32.41 -28.41
CA PHE A 587 -10.35 30.99 -28.51
C PHE A 587 -10.53 30.33 -27.14
N THR A 588 -11.19 29.18 -27.11
CA THR A 588 -11.33 28.35 -25.92
C THR A 588 -10.58 27.03 -26.11
N ALA A 589 -10.15 26.43 -25.00
CA ALA A 589 -9.48 25.14 -24.98
C ALA A 589 -10.31 24.12 -24.18
N ALA A 590 -10.28 22.87 -24.62
CA ALA A 590 -10.97 21.75 -23.99
C ALA A 590 -10.13 20.47 -24.13
N GLY A 591 -10.30 19.53 -23.18
CA GLY A 591 -9.39 18.38 -23.07
C GLY A 591 -7.96 18.78 -22.67
N GLY A 592 -7.04 17.83 -22.70
CA GLY A 592 -5.74 17.96 -22.07
C GLY A 592 -5.84 18.06 -20.54
N VAL A 593 -4.76 18.53 -19.91
CA VAL A 593 -4.71 18.84 -18.47
C VAL A 593 -4.93 20.36 -18.26
N PRO A 594 -5.90 20.78 -17.43
CA PRO A 594 -6.14 22.20 -17.18
C PRO A 594 -4.90 22.99 -16.75
N GLY A 595 -4.69 24.13 -17.41
CA GLY A 595 -3.48 24.96 -17.28
C GLY A 595 -3.16 25.73 -18.56
N TYR A 596 -4.20 26.03 -19.37
CA TYR A 596 -4.04 26.39 -20.77
C TYR A 596 -3.32 27.73 -20.96
N THR A 597 -2.29 27.72 -21.81
CA THR A 597 -1.52 28.90 -22.22
C THR A 597 -1.60 29.05 -23.73
N PHE A 598 -2.07 30.21 -24.21
CA PHE A 598 -2.22 30.53 -25.63
C PHE A 598 -1.04 31.34 -26.16
N VAL A 599 -0.58 31.03 -27.38
CA VAL A 599 0.46 31.79 -28.10
C VAL A 599 0.15 31.86 -29.59
N LEU A 600 0.63 32.90 -30.28
CA LEU A 600 0.65 32.92 -31.74
C LEU A 600 1.90 32.18 -32.23
N LYS A 601 1.68 31.01 -32.82
CA LYS A 601 2.72 30.17 -33.45
C LYS A 601 3.14 30.71 -34.82
N THR A 602 2.16 31.26 -35.54
CA THR A 602 2.33 32.04 -36.77
C THR A 602 1.60 33.35 -36.58
N ASN A 603 2.24 34.46 -36.91
CA ASN A 603 1.68 35.81 -36.83
C ASN A 603 2.02 36.56 -38.13
N GLY A 604 1.22 36.33 -39.17
CA GLY A 604 1.28 37.06 -40.44
C GLY A 604 0.54 38.40 -40.38
N SER A 605 -0.48 38.53 -39.53
CA SER A 605 -1.28 39.76 -39.43
C SER A 605 -0.59 40.89 -38.64
N SER A 606 0.45 40.56 -37.87
CA SER A 606 1.00 41.38 -36.77
C SER A 606 0.01 41.58 -35.62
N GLY A 607 -0.86 40.60 -35.37
CA GLY A 607 -1.84 40.55 -34.29
C GLY A 607 -1.26 40.11 -32.94
N SER A 608 -2.15 39.81 -31.99
CA SER A 608 -1.80 39.37 -30.63
C SER A 608 -2.81 38.36 -30.08
N VAL A 609 -2.42 37.61 -29.05
CA VAL A 609 -3.32 36.77 -28.26
C VAL A 609 -3.00 36.89 -26.78
N ASN A 610 -4.03 37.01 -25.94
CA ASN A 610 -3.89 36.97 -24.49
C ASN A 610 -3.59 35.53 -24.05
N ALA A 611 -2.43 35.33 -23.42
CA ALA A 611 -1.93 34.02 -23.07
C ALA A 611 -2.80 33.24 -22.07
N SER A 612 -3.62 33.92 -21.25
CA SER A 612 -4.45 33.28 -20.22
C SER A 612 -5.94 33.19 -20.58
N THR A 613 -6.43 34.04 -21.48
CA THR A 613 -7.86 34.08 -21.85
C THR A 613 -8.17 33.61 -23.27
N GLY A 614 -7.16 33.38 -24.11
CA GLY A 614 -7.35 33.03 -25.52
C GLY A 614 -7.98 34.15 -26.37
N ALA A 615 -8.13 35.36 -25.82
CA ALA A 615 -8.62 36.52 -26.55
C ALA A 615 -7.56 36.97 -27.57
N TYR A 616 -7.84 36.72 -28.85
CA TYR A 616 -7.01 37.08 -29.99
C TYR A 616 -7.54 38.35 -30.67
N GLN A 617 -6.63 39.16 -31.19
CA GLN A 617 -6.90 40.28 -32.07
C GLN A 617 -5.98 40.20 -33.29
N ALA A 618 -6.56 40.24 -34.49
CA ALA A 618 -5.80 40.35 -35.73
C ALA A 618 -5.07 41.69 -35.79
N GLY A 619 -3.90 41.73 -36.42
CA GLY A 619 -3.25 42.98 -36.75
C GLY A 619 -3.86 43.64 -37.99
N ALA A 620 -3.19 44.66 -38.52
CA ALA A 620 -3.70 45.44 -39.65
C ALA A 620 -3.48 44.78 -41.01
N THR A 621 -2.61 43.76 -41.11
CA THR A 621 -2.34 43.05 -42.37
C THR A 621 -3.38 41.97 -42.59
N GLY A 622 -4.13 42.08 -43.69
CA GLY A 622 -5.11 41.12 -44.16
C GLY A 622 -4.53 40.11 -45.16
N ASN A 623 -5.40 39.27 -45.72
CA ASN A 623 -5.07 38.21 -46.68
C ASN A 623 -3.99 37.21 -46.18
N VAL A 624 -3.86 37.05 -44.86
CA VAL A 624 -2.84 36.22 -44.19
C VAL A 624 -3.47 35.21 -43.24
N VAL A 625 -2.69 34.19 -42.87
CA VAL A 625 -3.10 33.15 -41.91
C VAL A 625 -2.22 33.23 -40.66
N ASP A 626 -2.86 33.53 -39.54
CA ASP A 626 -2.28 33.38 -38.20
C ASP A 626 -2.55 31.96 -37.67
N VAL A 627 -1.77 31.51 -36.70
CA VAL A 627 -1.97 30.21 -36.04
C VAL A 627 -1.90 30.40 -34.54
N VAL A 628 -3.05 30.26 -33.87
CA VAL A 628 -3.14 30.24 -32.40
C VAL A 628 -2.84 28.82 -31.93
N GLN A 629 -1.79 28.65 -31.14
CA GLN A 629 -1.50 27.42 -30.41
C GLN A 629 -1.96 27.57 -28.97
N VAL A 630 -2.67 26.57 -28.45
CA VAL A 630 -2.78 26.36 -27.00
C VAL A 630 -1.81 25.26 -26.57
N THR A 631 -1.24 25.43 -25.39
CA THR A 631 -0.45 24.44 -24.66
C THR A 631 -1.13 24.16 -23.33
N ASP A 632 -1.24 22.90 -22.90
CA ASP A 632 -1.90 22.51 -21.65
C ASP A 632 -0.95 22.43 -20.44
N GLY A 633 -1.50 22.07 -19.28
CA GLY A 633 -0.76 21.99 -18.01
C GLY A 633 0.33 20.91 -17.94
N VAL A 634 0.44 20.02 -18.94
CA VAL A 634 1.51 19.02 -19.06
C VAL A 634 2.30 19.13 -20.38
N GLY A 635 2.09 20.20 -21.15
CA GLY A 635 2.84 20.50 -22.37
C GLY A 635 2.28 19.90 -23.66
N ALA A 636 1.10 19.28 -23.65
CA ALA A 636 0.42 18.90 -24.89
C ALA A 636 -0.03 20.16 -25.65
N THR A 637 -0.06 20.11 -26.99
CA THR A 637 -0.35 21.30 -27.82
C THR A 637 -1.41 21.05 -28.89
N ALA A 638 -2.31 22.00 -29.08
CA ALA A 638 -3.29 22.02 -30.17
C ALA A 638 -3.28 23.39 -30.89
N THR A 639 -3.61 23.41 -32.18
CA THR A 639 -3.50 24.62 -33.02
C THR A 639 -4.78 24.90 -33.82
N ALA A 640 -5.22 26.15 -33.81
CA ALA A 640 -6.26 26.68 -34.69
C ALA A 640 -5.67 27.63 -35.74
N THR A 641 -6.10 27.49 -36.99
CA THR A 641 -5.76 28.44 -38.07
C THR A 641 -6.75 29.60 -38.06
N VAL A 642 -6.24 30.82 -38.24
CA VAL A 642 -7.03 32.05 -38.24
C VAL A 642 -6.83 32.76 -39.57
N ASN A 643 -7.84 32.72 -40.42
CA ASN A 643 -7.84 33.43 -41.70
C ASN A 643 -8.19 34.90 -41.41
N VAL A 644 -7.25 35.80 -41.67
CA VAL A 644 -7.50 37.24 -41.63
C VAL A 644 -7.96 37.67 -43.02
N GLY A 645 -9.15 38.28 -43.07
CA GLY A 645 -9.82 38.70 -44.30
C GLY A 645 -9.04 39.75 -45.08
N ALA A 646 -9.56 40.15 -46.24
CA ALA A 646 -8.89 41.10 -47.10
C ALA A 646 -8.73 42.48 -46.43
N ASP A 647 -7.61 43.14 -46.71
CA ASP A 647 -7.29 44.50 -46.28
C ASP A 647 -8.32 45.51 -46.84
N ASP A 648 -9.33 45.84 -46.06
CA ASP A 648 -10.31 46.90 -46.33
C ASP A 648 -9.68 48.28 -46.11
N GLY A 649 -8.81 48.65 -47.06
CA GLY A 649 -7.95 49.85 -47.06
C GLY A 649 -8.61 51.07 -46.43
N GLY A 650 -8.16 51.39 -45.21
CA GLY A 650 -9.02 51.92 -44.15
C GLY A 650 -9.90 53.12 -44.48
N ILE A 651 -11.20 52.92 -44.33
CA ILE A 651 -12.17 53.96 -43.94
C ILE A 651 -12.85 53.48 -42.65
N PRO A 652 -12.78 54.24 -41.53
CA PRO A 652 -13.32 53.79 -40.26
C PRO A 652 -14.84 53.98 -40.21
N GLU A 653 -15.60 52.89 -40.11
CA GLU A 653 -17.04 52.95 -39.81
C GLU A 653 -17.27 53.35 -38.33
N GLY A 654 -17.21 54.66 -38.08
CA GLY A 654 -17.95 55.25 -36.97
C GLY A 654 -19.44 55.17 -37.29
N GLY A 655 -20.17 54.32 -36.58
CA GLY A 655 -21.54 53.96 -36.93
C GLY A 655 -22.50 55.14 -37.04
N ALA A 656 -23.28 55.14 -38.12
CA ALA A 656 -24.43 56.03 -38.33
C ALA A 656 -25.64 55.21 -38.82
N ASP A 657 -26.81 55.63 -38.35
CA ASP A 657 -28.13 55.12 -38.72
C ASP A 657 -28.37 55.15 -40.24
N SER A 658 -29.00 54.09 -40.79
CA SER A 658 -29.49 54.03 -42.16
C SER A 658 -31.01 53.81 -42.22
N GLY A 659 -31.74 54.54 -41.37
CA GLY A 659 -33.19 54.66 -41.42
C GLY A 659 -33.72 55.11 -42.79
N ALA A 660 -34.86 54.52 -43.16
CA ALA A 660 -35.47 54.57 -44.49
C ALA A 660 -35.79 55.96 -45.08
N VAL A 661 -35.57 56.08 -46.39
CA VAL A 661 -36.41 56.75 -47.42
C VAL A 661 -35.90 56.29 -48.81
N ASP A 662 -36.70 56.14 -49.86
CA ASP A 662 -38.16 56.05 -50.05
C ASP A 662 -38.38 55.18 -51.31
N GLY A 663 -39.54 54.53 -51.44
CA GLY A 663 -39.79 53.54 -52.50
C GLY A 663 -41.18 52.92 -52.51
N ALA A 664 -42.22 53.65 -52.08
CA ALA A 664 -43.57 53.12 -52.04
C ALA A 664 -44.20 52.97 -53.45
N VAL A 665 -44.39 51.72 -53.88
CA VAL A 665 -45.39 51.34 -54.91
C VAL A 665 -46.12 50.06 -54.48
N ASP A 666 -47.26 50.31 -53.83
CA ASP A 666 -48.59 49.67 -53.91
C ASP A 666 -48.80 48.26 -54.54
N ALA A 667 -49.95 47.68 -54.20
CA ALA A 667 -50.61 46.49 -54.76
C ALA A 667 -50.12 45.09 -54.30
N ASP A 668 -50.65 44.68 -53.15
CA ASP A 668 -51.67 43.59 -53.06
C ASP A 668 -51.34 42.20 -53.66
N LEU A 669 -51.21 41.18 -52.80
CA LEU A 669 -52.28 40.16 -52.65
C LEU A 669 -52.07 39.20 -51.45
N ALA A 670 -53.17 38.63 -50.99
CA ALA A 670 -53.32 37.78 -49.79
C ALA A 670 -52.89 36.31 -50.03
N ASP A 671 -52.36 35.60 -49.02
CA ASP A 671 -53.07 34.58 -48.18
C ASP A 671 -53.12 33.16 -48.80
N GLY A 672 -53.30 32.11 -47.98
CA GLY A 672 -53.53 30.73 -48.44
C GLY A 672 -52.72 29.62 -47.76
N ASP A 673 -52.79 29.47 -46.44
CA ASP A 673 -52.35 28.26 -45.73
C ASP A 673 -53.47 27.19 -45.71
N VAL A 674 -53.24 26.00 -46.27
CA VAL A 674 -54.14 24.83 -46.13
C VAL A 674 -53.42 23.49 -46.35
N ASP A 675 -53.96 22.45 -45.71
CA ASP A 675 -53.30 21.20 -45.31
C ASP A 675 -53.81 19.93 -46.06
N ALA A 676 -53.30 18.76 -45.68
CA ALA A 676 -53.86 17.40 -45.82
C ALA A 676 -53.63 16.62 -47.14
N GLY A 677 -52.43 16.01 -47.25
CA GLY A 677 -52.18 14.56 -47.07
C GLY A 677 -53.03 13.44 -47.73
N THR A 678 -52.42 12.25 -47.86
CA THR A 678 -53.11 10.93 -47.83
C THR A 678 -52.12 9.77 -47.61
N ILE A 679 -52.60 8.61 -47.14
CA ILE A 679 -51.80 7.42 -46.77
C ILE A 679 -52.49 6.13 -47.29
N ALA A 680 -51.71 5.21 -47.87
CA ALA A 680 -51.97 3.76 -47.98
C ALA A 680 -50.59 3.07 -48.21
N VAL A 681 -50.14 1.96 -47.59
CA VAL A 681 -50.66 0.58 -47.41
C VAL A 681 -51.15 -0.08 -48.72
N ASP A 682 -50.83 -1.34 -49.06
CA ASP A 682 -50.15 -2.41 -48.29
C ASP A 682 -49.39 -3.39 -49.22
N ASP A 683 -48.81 -4.42 -48.60
CA ASP A 683 -48.61 -5.82 -49.05
C ASP A 683 -47.16 -6.33 -49.09
N ALA A 684 -46.99 -7.62 -48.80
CA ALA A 684 -45.73 -8.27 -48.46
C ALA A 684 -45.53 -9.61 -49.17
N THR A 685 -44.29 -10.09 -49.27
CA THR A 685 -43.97 -11.54 -49.18
C THR A 685 -42.47 -11.81 -49.06
N ALA A 686 -42.13 -12.89 -48.35
CA ALA A 686 -40.84 -13.59 -48.43
C ALA A 686 -41.13 -15.07 -48.77
N PRO A 687 -40.13 -15.91 -49.12
CA PRO A 687 -39.39 -16.63 -48.06
C PRO A 687 -37.89 -16.91 -48.39
N ALA A 688 -37.24 -17.76 -47.59
CA ALA A 688 -35.79 -18.04 -47.59
C ALA A 688 -35.40 -19.40 -48.24
N GLY A 689 -34.09 -19.67 -48.35
CA GLY A 689 -33.55 -21.00 -48.71
C GLY A 689 -32.01 -21.06 -48.81
N ASP A 690 -31.40 -22.00 -48.08
CA ASP A 690 -29.97 -22.40 -48.07
C ASP A 690 -29.59 -23.21 -49.36
N VAL A 691 -28.36 -23.68 -49.67
CA VAL A 691 -27.28 -24.32 -48.86
C VAL A 691 -25.87 -24.28 -49.50
N ASP A 692 -24.85 -24.12 -48.65
CA ASP A 692 -23.57 -24.87 -48.45
C ASP A 692 -22.63 -25.41 -49.59
N ALA A 693 -21.36 -25.58 -49.17
CA ALA A 693 -20.33 -26.57 -49.56
C ALA A 693 -19.24 -26.23 -50.61
N GLY A 694 -17.95 -26.37 -50.20
CA GLY A 694 -16.78 -26.46 -51.11
C GLY A 694 -15.41 -26.04 -50.52
N SER A 695 -14.64 -26.98 -49.93
CA SER A 695 -13.28 -26.76 -49.40
C SER A 695 -12.19 -27.52 -50.20
N VAL A 696 -10.93 -27.04 -50.21
CA VAL A 696 -9.71 -27.69 -49.62
C VAL A 696 -8.39 -26.94 -49.97
N ASP A 697 -7.51 -26.82 -48.95
CA ASP A 697 -6.02 -27.00 -48.84
C ASP A 697 -5.15 -27.11 -50.13
N ASP A 698 -3.89 -26.63 -50.21
CA ASP A 698 -2.70 -26.92 -49.36
C ASP A 698 -1.50 -25.94 -49.65
N ALA A 699 -0.30 -26.17 -49.09
CA ALA A 699 0.80 -25.19 -48.95
C ALA A 699 2.08 -25.39 -49.83
N GLY A 700 2.99 -24.38 -49.84
CA GLY A 700 4.36 -24.51 -50.40
C GLY A 700 5.18 -23.19 -50.48
N ALA A 701 6.51 -23.25 -50.28
CA ALA A 701 7.48 -22.13 -50.36
C ALA A 701 8.93 -22.63 -50.56
N PRO A 702 9.99 -21.79 -50.79
CA PRO A 702 10.05 -20.36 -51.14
C PRO A 702 10.64 -20.18 -52.59
N PRO A 703 11.89 -19.77 -52.96
CA PRO A 703 13.07 -19.18 -52.28
C PRO A 703 13.40 -17.68 -52.64
N PRO A 704 14.42 -17.21 -53.43
CA PRO A 704 15.26 -16.09 -52.92
C PRO A 704 15.69 -14.89 -53.83
N SER A 705 16.10 -13.81 -53.14
CA SER A 705 17.21 -12.86 -53.44
C SER A 705 17.04 -11.68 -54.42
N THR A 706 17.21 -10.44 -53.93
CA THR A 706 18.44 -9.60 -54.09
C THR A 706 18.29 -8.24 -53.35
N GLY A 707 19.42 -7.58 -53.01
CA GLY A 707 19.49 -6.20 -52.45
C GLY A 707 20.21 -5.23 -53.42
N PRO A 708 20.91 -4.15 -53.00
CA PRO A 708 21.19 -3.65 -51.62
C PRO A 708 20.99 -2.11 -51.43
N GLY A 709 21.30 -1.54 -50.24
CA GLY A 709 21.30 -0.08 -50.04
C GLY A 709 21.77 0.45 -48.68
N LEU A 710 22.99 1.01 -48.65
CA LEU A 710 23.74 1.68 -47.56
C LEU A 710 22.99 2.88 -46.90
N VAL A 711 23.32 3.41 -45.71
CA VAL A 711 24.64 3.90 -45.20
C VAL A 711 24.76 3.96 -43.64
N ASN A 712 26.00 4.12 -43.15
CA ASN A 712 26.39 4.14 -41.73
C ASN A 712 26.18 5.49 -41.01
N LYS A 713 26.01 5.46 -39.67
CA LYS A 713 27.10 5.83 -38.73
C LYS A 713 26.81 5.46 -37.27
N ALA A 714 27.87 5.33 -36.47
CA ALA A 714 27.86 4.99 -35.04
C ALA A 714 28.70 5.97 -34.21
N ALA A 715 28.51 5.93 -32.89
CA ALA A 715 29.45 6.40 -31.86
C ALA A 715 29.21 5.60 -30.56
N GLU A 716 30.26 5.36 -29.77
CA GLU A 716 30.28 4.39 -28.65
C GLU A 716 30.70 5.04 -27.31
N GLY A 717 30.63 4.29 -26.20
CA GLY A 717 31.17 4.66 -24.87
C GLY A 717 30.16 4.52 -23.73
N ALA A 718 29.82 3.35 -23.15
CA ALA A 718 30.61 2.21 -22.63
C ALA A 718 31.08 2.38 -21.16
N GLY A 719 30.90 1.35 -20.32
CA GLY A 719 31.21 1.34 -18.87
C GLY A 719 30.15 0.63 -18.00
N GLU A 720 29.66 -0.56 -18.33
CA GLU A 720 30.36 -1.86 -18.13
C GLU A 720 30.49 -2.29 -16.64
N LYS A 721 29.58 -3.17 -16.16
CA LYS A 721 29.86 -4.58 -15.78
C LYS A 721 28.75 -5.22 -14.92
N ARG A 722 28.17 -6.32 -15.42
CA ARG A 722 27.56 -7.38 -14.59
C ARG A 722 28.54 -8.55 -14.55
N ALA A 723 28.68 -9.20 -13.40
CA ALA A 723 29.37 -10.48 -13.27
C ALA A 723 28.34 -11.59 -12.99
N ALA A 724 28.61 -12.80 -13.47
CA ALA A 724 27.73 -13.96 -13.32
C ALA A 724 28.55 -15.25 -13.14
N CYS A 725 27.84 -16.34 -12.84
CA CYS A 725 28.32 -17.73 -12.80
C CYS A 725 29.19 -18.14 -11.59
N SER A 726 28.64 -19.06 -10.80
CA SER A 726 29.26 -20.39 -10.70
C SER A 726 28.16 -21.45 -10.86
N VAL A 727 28.42 -22.49 -11.64
CA VAL A 727 27.50 -23.60 -11.90
C VAL A 727 27.72 -24.70 -10.87
N HIS A 728 26.65 -25.43 -10.51
CA HIS A 728 26.79 -26.85 -10.14
C HIS A 728 25.68 -27.65 -10.83
N THR A 729 26.07 -28.68 -11.57
CA THR A 729 25.18 -29.56 -12.34
C THR A 729 24.58 -30.67 -11.50
N VAL A 730 23.27 -30.90 -11.62
CA VAL A 730 22.64 -32.20 -11.36
C VAL A 730 21.85 -32.58 -12.62
N GLY A 731 22.01 -33.83 -13.08
CA GLY A 731 21.53 -34.27 -14.39
C GLY A 731 20.05 -34.60 -14.44
N ALA A 732 19.41 -34.36 -15.59
CA ALA A 732 18.03 -34.71 -15.83
C ALA A 732 17.82 -36.23 -16.01
N ARG A 733 16.71 -36.74 -15.48
CA ARG A 733 15.97 -37.88 -16.05
C ARG A 733 14.50 -37.46 -16.14
N GLY A 734 13.96 -37.46 -17.36
CA GLY A 734 12.54 -37.23 -17.62
C GLY A 734 11.74 -38.53 -17.58
N GLY A 735 10.44 -38.41 -17.88
CA GLY A 735 9.48 -39.51 -17.91
C GLY A 735 8.25 -39.21 -17.05
N ASP A 736 7.29 -38.54 -17.69
CA ASP A 736 5.83 -38.78 -17.70
C ASP A 736 5.17 -39.39 -16.43
N GLY A 737 4.01 -38.94 -15.96
CA GLY A 737 3.06 -37.96 -16.51
C GLY A 737 1.64 -38.23 -15.94
N SER A 738 0.63 -37.50 -16.44
CA SER A 738 -0.81 -37.62 -16.09
C SER A 738 -1.22 -37.45 -14.61
N GLY A 739 -2.04 -36.42 -14.34
CA GLY A 739 -2.60 -36.15 -13.00
C GLY A 739 -3.91 -36.89 -12.68
N GLY A 740 -4.53 -36.52 -11.55
CA GLY A 740 -5.84 -37.05 -11.15
C GLY A 740 -6.34 -36.46 -9.82
N LEU A 741 -7.41 -35.66 -9.87
CA LEU A 741 -8.09 -35.12 -8.70
C LEU A 741 -9.29 -36.00 -8.30
N LEU A 742 -9.50 -36.13 -6.99
CA LEU A 742 -10.76 -36.37 -6.26
C LEU A 742 -12.00 -36.86 -7.05
N PHE A 743 -12.56 -38.03 -6.68
CA PHE A 743 -13.72 -38.10 -5.76
C PHE A 743 -14.10 -39.55 -5.35
N SER A 744 -14.98 -39.66 -4.35
CA SER A 744 -15.47 -40.91 -3.74
C SER A 744 -16.77 -41.44 -4.36
N ALA A 745 -16.90 -42.75 -4.58
CA ALA A 745 -18.20 -43.45 -4.50
C ALA A 745 -18.09 -44.99 -4.35
N LEU A 746 -18.88 -45.50 -3.41
CA LEU A 746 -19.25 -46.88 -3.07
C LEU A 746 -19.93 -47.68 -4.22
N LEU A 747 -19.59 -48.98 -4.43
CA LEU A 747 -20.45 -50.20 -4.27
C LEU A 747 -19.84 -51.48 -4.94
N LEU A 748 -20.29 -52.67 -4.48
CA LEU A 748 -20.18 -54.08 -4.98
C LEU A 748 -19.55 -54.38 -6.38
N LEU A 749 -18.90 -55.53 -6.65
CA LEU A 749 -19.30 -56.91 -6.30
C LEU A 749 -18.17 -57.97 -6.44
N GLY A 750 -18.14 -58.98 -5.53
CA GLY A 750 -17.84 -60.40 -5.80
C GLY A 750 -16.48 -60.89 -6.39
N GLY A 751 -15.70 -61.64 -5.59
CA GLY A 751 -14.61 -62.49 -6.10
C GLY A 751 -13.94 -63.35 -5.01
N ARG A 752 -14.09 -64.69 -5.05
CA ARG A 752 -13.48 -65.64 -4.09
C ARG A 752 -12.24 -66.31 -4.69
N LEU A 753 -11.17 -66.51 -3.90
CA LEU A 753 -10.65 -67.84 -3.50
C LEU A 753 -9.40 -67.77 -2.58
N LEU A 754 -8.97 -68.93 -2.06
CA LEU A 754 -7.95 -69.18 -1.02
C LEU A 754 -6.73 -69.93 -1.66
N PRO A 755 -5.59 -70.26 -0.96
CA PRO A 755 -5.33 -70.26 0.49
C PRO A 755 -3.95 -69.72 0.98
N ARG A 756 -3.71 -69.82 2.30
CA ARG A 756 -2.40 -69.61 2.99
C ARG A 756 -1.47 -70.84 2.87
N PRO A 757 -0.19 -70.76 3.29
CA PRO A 757 0.13 -71.23 4.65
C PRO A 757 1.24 -70.46 5.42
N ARG A 758 1.14 -70.47 6.78
CA ARG A 758 2.18 -70.63 7.85
C ARG A 758 3.59 -70.01 7.67
N ARG A 759 4.31 -69.48 8.67
CA ARG A 759 4.23 -69.35 10.16
C ARG A 759 5.09 -68.09 10.52
N GLN A 760 5.21 -67.55 11.74
CA GLN A 760 5.26 -68.12 13.09
C GLN A 760 4.84 -67.05 14.13
N ARG A 761 4.47 -67.46 15.35
CA ARG A 761 4.17 -66.55 16.48
C ARG A 761 5.37 -66.38 17.40
N HIS A 762 5.38 -65.29 18.17
CA HIS A 762 5.60 -65.40 19.63
C HIS A 762 4.66 -64.44 20.37
N ASP A 763 3.98 -64.93 21.42
CA ASP A 763 3.04 -64.16 22.24
C ASP A 763 3.65 -63.83 23.62
N ARG A 764 3.21 -62.73 24.25
CA ARG A 764 2.56 -62.64 25.60
C ARG A 764 2.88 -61.32 26.31
N GLY A 765 1.90 -60.73 27.01
CA GLY A 765 2.16 -59.66 28.00
C GLY A 765 0.98 -58.74 28.32
N LEU A 766 0.08 -59.19 29.19
CA LEU A 766 -0.93 -58.36 29.89
C LEU A 766 -0.22 -57.33 30.84
N GLN A 767 -0.85 -56.28 31.42
CA GLN A 767 -2.25 -56.16 31.84
C GLN A 767 -2.72 -54.70 32.13
N ARG A 768 -4.06 -54.54 32.05
CA ARG A 768 -5.00 -53.52 32.57
C ARG A 768 -4.58 -52.39 33.54
N GLN A 769 -5.23 -51.24 33.26
CA GLN A 769 -5.99 -50.32 34.16
C GLN A 769 -5.27 -49.49 35.25
N GLY A 770 -5.78 -48.26 35.36
CA GLY A 770 -5.49 -47.18 36.29
C GLY A 770 -6.34 -46.00 35.88
#